data_AF-A0AAE2V7C9-F1
#
_entry.id   AF-A0AAE2V7C9-F1
#
_cell.length_a   1.000
_cell.length_b   1.000
_cell.length_c   1.000
_cell.angle_alpha   90.00
_cell.angle_beta   90.00
_cell.angle_gamma   90.00
#
_symmetry.space_group_name_H-M   'P 1'
#
loop_
_entity.id
_entity.type
_entity.pdbx_description
1 polymer ?
#
loop_
_entity_poly.entity_id
_entity_poly.type
_entity_poly.pdbx_seq_one_letter_code
_entity_poly.pdbx_strand_id
1 'polypeptide(L)'
;MSYLHPGLLLLQLILPFILLGAILAARKQGQAWKRMVAPRLQSHLVKKSSPTRRWVALGLGLLGCGFLITALARPYHGETTTTEQISTRNILIAIDTSRSMLVKDGSPDRMATAKAMAIEVINAFPNDRIGVIAFSGAPVLMAPLTIDHAAVHETISQLDTNVIPSGGSDISAAVDTAVKAFKKTGQKSNALILISDGEDHSQKIDLAAEKIRSSKTVVCAIGVGTTAGGVVPSAEYRDGKYRDSQGQTVFSQMTPEALQTLARAGRGEFTPASSGSTKAIAAALDSLQREEQAGRETTVPKELFQWFLIPAILLLALSIVVRSEFLSGGKRQTKKSTPQPPPIKSATALLLFALCLPLPAANVIEQAEDFYNRKDYRQALKLFSKALPNTSGEDRRAIQFSIGSSAYKLKDWQTANDYLSSALLTENPKLQEQVHYNLGNALFMTGWSQFKPVENPEQDATDDKESYHVEDLDAAITAVEDSIDHFQATLALNLNHANAATNLEAAQKLLDELKNQQQQEQEKQQQQQNQQQQGEQDPKEKEGEKEQSDQGEKPDDQPGDGNQEKPDDKGNEGEQGENGEQQEGDQGEQSDDKDPNEQGEGEQGDRESQQPPSGEQPDPKDMERQEGESEEAYAARVLKDNSDAETRPVQRRLLRLRRPAKDW
;
A
#
# COMPACT_ATOMS: atom_id res chain seq x y z
N MET A 1 -26.37 -30.52 -18.02
CA MET A 1 -24.97 -30.07 -18.05
C MET A 1 -25.01 -28.61 -18.45
N SER A 2 -24.53 -27.74 -17.58
CA SER A 2 -24.56 -26.29 -17.82
C SER A 2 -23.16 -25.82 -18.20
N TYR A 3 -23.08 -24.70 -18.91
CA TYR A 3 -21.81 -24.12 -19.36
C TYR A 3 -21.63 -22.75 -18.70
N LEU A 4 -20.42 -22.46 -18.25
CA LEU A 4 -20.09 -21.14 -17.69
C LEU A 4 -20.05 -20.07 -18.78
N HIS A 5 -19.62 -20.46 -19.99
CA HIS A 5 -19.53 -19.57 -21.15
C HIS A 5 -20.20 -20.20 -22.39
N PRO A 6 -21.54 -20.24 -22.46
CA PRO A 6 -22.26 -20.91 -23.54
C PRO A 6 -22.03 -20.27 -24.93
N GLY A 7 -21.73 -18.96 -24.99
CA GLY A 7 -21.48 -18.25 -26.25
C GLY A 7 -20.29 -18.80 -27.06
N LEU A 8 -19.32 -19.43 -26.39
CA LEU A 8 -18.16 -20.04 -27.07
C LEU A 8 -18.54 -21.27 -27.91
N LEU A 9 -19.69 -21.90 -27.66
CA LEU A 9 -20.18 -23.03 -28.45
C LEU A 9 -20.51 -22.61 -29.90
N LEU A 10 -20.81 -21.33 -30.16
CA LEU A 10 -21.02 -20.83 -31.51
C LEU A 10 -19.79 -21.03 -32.41
N LEU A 11 -18.59 -21.13 -31.83
CA LEU A 11 -17.36 -21.37 -32.58
C LEU A 11 -17.34 -22.74 -33.27
N GLN A 12 -18.18 -23.69 -32.83
CA GLN A 12 -18.37 -24.99 -33.50
C GLN A 12 -18.94 -24.84 -34.91
N LEU A 13 -19.66 -23.74 -35.22
CA LEU A 13 -20.15 -23.46 -36.56
C LEU A 13 -19.02 -23.26 -37.58
N ILE A 14 -17.81 -22.91 -37.15
CA ILE A 14 -16.66 -22.72 -38.04
C ILE A 14 -16.16 -24.07 -38.59
N LEU A 15 -16.29 -25.16 -37.85
CA LEU A 15 -15.82 -26.50 -38.22
C LEU A 15 -16.40 -27.03 -39.56
N PRO A 16 -17.71 -26.98 -39.83
CA PRO A 16 -18.26 -27.40 -41.12
C PRO A 16 -17.80 -26.50 -42.27
N PHE A 17 -17.55 -25.21 -42.05
CA PHE A 17 -16.98 -24.33 -43.09
C PHE A 17 -15.54 -24.72 -43.44
N ILE A 18 -14.72 -25.07 -42.44
CA ILE A 18 -13.36 -25.60 -42.66
C ILE A 18 -13.42 -26.90 -43.47
N LEU A 19 -14.34 -27.81 -43.14
CA LEU A 19 -14.54 -29.06 -43.89
C LEU A 19 -14.95 -28.80 -45.35
N LEU A 20 -15.92 -27.90 -45.56
CA LEU A 20 -16.39 -27.51 -46.88
C LEU A 20 -15.26 -26.89 -47.72
N GLY A 21 -14.48 -25.97 -47.12
CA GLY A 21 -13.30 -25.38 -47.76
C GLY A 21 -12.26 -26.44 -48.16
N ALA A 22 -12.00 -27.42 -47.30
CA ALA A 22 -11.10 -28.52 -47.61
C ALA A 22 -11.59 -29.39 -48.78
N ILE A 23 -12.90 -29.66 -48.87
CA ILE A 23 -13.51 -30.41 -50.00
C ILE A 23 -13.36 -29.62 -51.31
N LEU A 24 -13.71 -28.33 -51.30
CA LEU A 24 -13.60 -27.47 -52.48
C LEU A 24 -12.16 -27.33 -52.95
N ALA A 25 -11.21 -27.14 -52.02
CA ALA A 25 -9.79 -27.07 -52.32
C ALA A 25 -9.27 -28.39 -52.93
N ALA A 26 -9.66 -29.54 -52.38
CA ALA A 26 -9.28 -30.84 -52.95
C ALA A 26 -9.82 -31.04 -54.37
N ARG A 27 -11.06 -30.61 -54.65
CA ARG A 27 -11.66 -30.66 -56.00
C ARG A 27 -10.95 -29.73 -56.99
N LYS A 28 -10.70 -28.47 -56.59
CA LYS A 28 -9.99 -27.49 -57.43
C LYS A 28 -8.56 -27.92 -57.75
N GLN A 29 -7.82 -28.41 -56.74
CA GLN A 29 -6.47 -28.96 -56.96
C GLN A 29 -6.52 -30.11 -57.97
N GLY A 30 -7.44 -31.07 -57.81
CA GLY A 30 -7.59 -32.19 -58.74
C GLY A 30 -7.87 -31.75 -60.20
N GLN A 31 -8.57 -30.63 -60.41
CA GLN A 31 -8.82 -30.07 -61.74
C GLN A 31 -7.60 -29.28 -62.28
N ALA A 32 -6.90 -28.53 -61.44
CA ALA A 32 -5.71 -27.78 -61.83
C ALA A 32 -4.55 -28.71 -62.26
N TRP A 33 -4.30 -29.78 -61.52
CA TRP A 33 -3.29 -30.79 -61.87
C TRP A 33 -3.58 -31.48 -63.22
N LYS A 34 -4.87 -31.70 -63.54
CA LYS A 34 -5.29 -32.24 -64.85
C LYS A 34 -5.04 -31.27 -66.01
N ARG A 35 -5.01 -29.95 -65.76
CA ARG A 35 -4.75 -28.92 -66.77
C ARG A 35 -3.26 -28.64 -67.00
N MET A 36 -2.41 -28.82 -65.98
CA MET A 36 -0.99 -28.44 -66.04
C MET A 36 -0.04 -29.62 -66.33
N VAL A 37 -0.47 -30.88 -66.15
CA VAL A 37 0.42 -32.05 -66.31
C VAL A 37 -0.17 -33.08 -67.27
N ALA A 38 0.57 -33.40 -68.34
CA ALA A 38 0.19 -34.44 -69.30
C ALA A 38 -0.01 -35.81 -68.60
N PRO A 39 -1.03 -36.62 -68.96
CA PRO A 39 -1.41 -37.84 -68.24
C PRO A 39 -0.26 -38.83 -68.02
N ARG A 40 0.67 -38.89 -68.97
CA ARG A 40 1.86 -39.75 -68.98
C ARG A 40 2.94 -39.37 -67.96
N LEU A 41 3.00 -38.11 -67.50
CA LEU A 41 4.01 -37.63 -66.54
C LEU A 41 3.45 -37.55 -65.11
N GLN A 42 2.13 -37.67 -64.92
CA GLN A 42 1.48 -37.57 -63.61
C GLN A 42 1.93 -38.65 -62.61
N SER A 43 2.24 -39.86 -63.08
CA SER A 43 2.68 -40.97 -62.24
C SER A 43 4.08 -40.80 -61.66
N HIS A 44 4.93 -39.98 -62.28
CA HIS A 44 6.34 -39.81 -61.89
C HIS A 44 6.62 -38.49 -61.17
N LEU A 45 5.85 -37.42 -61.42
CA LEU A 45 6.03 -36.11 -60.76
C LEU A 45 5.15 -35.90 -59.53
N VAL A 46 4.05 -36.64 -59.37
CA VAL A 46 3.15 -36.48 -58.23
C VAL A 46 3.36 -37.63 -57.24
N LYS A 47 3.97 -37.32 -56.09
CA LYS A 47 4.01 -38.25 -54.95
C LYS A 47 2.56 -38.54 -54.54
N LYS A 48 2.10 -39.78 -54.76
CA LYS A 48 0.75 -40.22 -54.37
C LYS A 48 0.64 -40.22 -52.84
N SER A 49 0.23 -39.09 -52.26
CA SER A 49 -0.26 -39.08 -50.88
C SER A 49 -1.58 -39.84 -50.82
N SER A 50 -1.76 -40.68 -49.81
CA SER A 50 -3.00 -41.41 -49.63
C SER A 50 -4.14 -40.43 -49.31
N PRO A 51 -5.18 -40.30 -50.17
CA PRO A 51 -6.28 -39.39 -49.91
C PRO A 51 -7.05 -39.79 -48.64
N THR A 52 -7.14 -41.08 -48.34
CA THR A 52 -7.81 -41.56 -47.11
C THR A 52 -7.10 -41.05 -45.87
N ARG A 53 -5.77 -41.07 -45.84
CA ARG A 53 -4.95 -40.58 -44.73
C ARG A 53 -5.15 -39.08 -44.47
N ARG A 54 -5.25 -38.28 -45.54
CA ARG A 54 -5.53 -36.84 -45.46
C ARG A 54 -6.91 -36.55 -44.85
N TRP A 55 -7.94 -37.28 -45.29
CA TRP A 55 -9.31 -37.11 -44.79
C TRP A 55 -9.47 -37.60 -43.35
N VAL A 56 -8.82 -38.72 -42.98
CA VAL A 56 -8.81 -39.21 -41.60
C VAL A 56 -8.10 -38.22 -40.68
N ALA A 57 -6.93 -37.71 -41.05
CA ALA A 57 -6.24 -36.69 -40.25
C ALA A 57 -7.09 -35.43 -40.07
N LEU A 58 -7.76 -34.95 -41.13
CA LEU A 58 -8.64 -33.79 -41.05
C LEU A 58 -9.85 -34.05 -40.13
N GLY A 59 -10.48 -35.22 -40.24
CA GLY A 59 -11.61 -35.61 -39.39
C GLY A 59 -11.24 -35.66 -37.91
N LEU A 60 -10.11 -36.29 -37.58
CA LEU A 60 -9.56 -36.30 -36.21
C LEU A 60 -9.25 -34.89 -35.70
N GLY A 61 -8.68 -34.03 -36.54
CA GLY A 61 -8.37 -32.65 -36.19
C GLY A 61 -9.62 -31.83 -35.88
N LEU A 62 -10.66 -31.93 -36.73
CA LEU A 62 -11.94 -31.26 -36.51
C LEU A 62 -12.65 -31.76 -35.25
N LEU A 63 -12.63 -33.07 -35.00
CA LEU A 63 -13.19 -33.66 -33.79
C LEU A 63 -12.44 -33.18 -32.54
N GLY A 64 -11.11 -33.15 -32.58
CA GLY A 64 -10.27 -32.59 -31.51
C GLY A 64 -10.57 -31.12 -31.22
N CYS A 65 -10.72 -30.30 -32.27
CA CYS A 65 -11.15 -28.90 -32.11
C CYS A 65 -12.54 -28.79 -31.48
N GLY A 66 -13.50 -29.65 -31.85
CA GLY A 66 -14.83 -29.69 -31.25
C GLY A 66 -14.80 -29.95 -29.74
N PHE A 67 -13.98 -30.92 -29.30
CA PHE A 67 -13.75 -31.20 -27.88
C PHE A 67 -13.06 -30.03 -27.16
N LEU A 68 -12.08 -29.38 -27.81
CA LEU A 68 -11.37 -28.22 -27.24
C LEU A 68 -12.32 -27.03 -27.01
N ILE A 69 -13.18 -26.73 -27.98
CA ILE A 69 -14.20 -25.67 -27.87
C ILE A 69 -15.17 -25.98 -26.72
N THR A 70 -15.54 -27.25 -26.57
CA THR A 70 -16.42 -27.69 -25.48
C THR A 70 -15.73 -27.56 -24.11
N ALA A 71 -14.43 -27.83 -24.02
CA ALA A 71 -13.65 -27.63 -22.80
C ALA A 71 -13.56 -26.13 -22.43
N LEU A 72 -13.34 -25.26 -23.42
CA LEU A 72 -13.30 -23.80 -23.25
C LEU A 72 -14.63 -23.21 -22.76
N ALA A 73 -15.76 -23.82 -23.15
CA ALA A 73 -17.08 -23.43 -22.65
C ALA A 73 -17.29 -23.75 -21.16
N ARG A 74 -16.32 -24.43 -20.49
CA ARG A 74 -16.30 -24.79 -19.07
C ARG A 74 -17.61 -25.45 -18.61
N PRO A 75 -17.87 -26.68 -19.05
CA PRO A 75 -19.03 -27.41 -18.56
C PRO A 75 -18.88 -27.71 -17.07
N TYR A 76 -19.97 -27.62 -16.32
CA TYR A 76 -20.00 -27.97 -14.90
C TYR A 76 -21.20 -28.84 -14.57
N HIS A 77 -21.08 -29.60 -13.47
CA HIS A 77 -22.15 -30.43 -12.95
C HIS A 77 -22.11 -30.48 -11.42
N GLY A 78 -23.24 -30.13 -10.80
CA GLY A 78 -23.38 -30.11 -9.36
C GLY A 78 -22.62 -28.97 -8.70
N GLU A 79 -22.81 -28.90 -7.39
CA GLU A 79 -22.37 -27.86 -6.49
C GLU A 79 -21.65 -28.56 -5.34
N THR A 80 -20.42 -28.15 -5.02
CA THR A 80 -19.73 -28.63 -3.82
C THR A 80 -19.73 -27.49 -2.81
N THR A 81 -20.36 -27.72 -1.67
CA THR A 81 -20.36 -26.78 -0.55
C THR A 81 -19.01 -26.87 0.16
N THR A 82 -18.23 -25.80 0.09
CA THR A 82 -17.02 -25.65 0.90
C THR A 82 -17.36 -24.69 2.03
N THR A 83 -17.34 -25.18 3.26
CA THR A 83 -17.51 -24.35 4.47
C THR A 83 -16.15 -23.73 4.81
N GLU A 84 -16.03 -22.41 4.72
CA GLU A 84 -14.87 -21.72 5.28
C GLU A 84 -14.92 -21.87 6.80
N GLN A 85 -13.88 -22.42 7.40
CA GLN A 85 -13.78 -22.51 8.86
C GLN A 85 -13.18 -21.21 9.38
N ILE A 86 -13.95 -20.43 10.15
CA ILE A 86 -13.48 -19.17 10.73
C ILE A 86 -13.31 -19.40 12.23
N SER A 87 -12.08 -19.22 12.71
CA SER A 87 -11.76 -19.34 14.14
C SER A 87 -11.69 -17.94 14.75
N THR A 88 -12.63 -17.61 15.66
CA THR A 88 -12.78 -16.26 16.23
C THR A 88 -12.89 -16.29 17.76
N ARG A 89 -12.53 -15.20 18.42
CA ARG A 89 -12.74 -14.95 19.85
C ARG A 89 -13.68 -13.76 20.05
N ASN A 90 -14.29 -13.65 21.23
CA ASN A 90 -15.06 -12.47 21.61
C ASN A 90 -14.22 -11.56 22.50
N ILE A 91 -14.12 -10.29 22.13
CA ILE A 91 -13.42 -9.25 22.88
C ILE A 91 -14.42 -8.13 23.20
N LEU A 92 -14.58 -7.80 24.47
CA LEU A 92 -15.31 -6.59 24.88
C LEU A 92 -14.31 -5.58 25.42
N ILE A 93 -14.41 -4.34 24.95
CA ILE A 93 -13.63 -3.21 25.45
C ILE A 93 -14.56 -2.40 26.37
N ALA A 94 -14.23 -2.34 27.65
CA ALA A 94 -14.93 -1.49 28.62
C ALA A 94 -14.12 -0.22 28.84
N ILE A 95 -14.69 0.92 28.46
CA ILE A 95 -14.04 2.24 28.51
C ILE A 95 -14.72 3.08 29.60
N ASP A 96 -13.92 3.60 30.51
CA ASP A 96 -14.38 4.55 31.53
C ASP A 96 -14.73 5.89 30.89
N THR A 97 -15.90 6.41 31.24
CA THR A 97 -16.48 7.67 30.74
C THR A 97 -16.79 8.63 31.89
N SER A 98 -16.25 8.37 33.08
CA SER A 98 -16.36 9.27 34.21
C SER A 98 -15.60 10.59 33.96
N ARG A 99 -15.93 11.63 34.75
CA ARG A 99 -15.34 12.97 34.58
C ARG A 99 -13.83 12.99 34.82
N SER A 100 -13.27 12.07 35.61
CA SER A 100 -11.81 11.96 35.81
C SER A 100 -11.06 11.66 34.52
N MET A 101 -11.73 11.09 33.52
CA MET A 101 -11.15 10.86 32.19
C MET A 101 -10.92 12.16 31.38
N LEU A 102 -11.40 13.32 31.86
CA LEU A 102 -11.08 14.63 31.26
C LEU A 102 -9.77 15.23 31.79
N VAL A 103 -9.13 14.61 32.79
CA VAL A 103 -7.86 15.10 33.34
C VAL A 103 -6.78 15.08 32.26
N LYS A 104 -5.98 16.16 32.21
CA LYS A 104 -4.92 16.39 31.22
C LYS A 104 -3.54 16.04 31.76
N ASP A 105 -3.41 14.89 32.41
CA ASP A 105 -2.13 14.36 32.89
C ASP A 105 -1.48 13.37 31.89
N GLY A 106 -2.08 13.24 30.71
CA GLY A 106 -1.51 12.69 29.48
C GLY A 106 -2.09 13.44 28.27
N SER A 107 -1.35 13.54 27.17
CA SER A 107 -1.77 14.33 26.00
C SER A 107 -2.79 13.57 25.14
N PRO A 108 -3.89 14.21 24.67
CA PRO A 108 -4.40 15.52 25.09
C PRO A 108 -5.23 15.48 26.41
N ASP A 109 -5.92 14.36 26.68
CA ASP A 109 -6.55 14.02 27.95
C ASP A 109 -6.68 12.48 28.08
N ARG A 110 -7.02 11.98 29.28
CA ARG A 110 -7.16 10.52 29.51
C ARG A 110 -8.19 9.86 28.59
N MET A 111 -9.31 10.52 28.27
CA MET A 111 -10.36 9.98 27.40
C MET A 111 -9.84 9.78 25.96
N ALA A 112 -9.13 10.77 25.43
CA ALA A 112 -8.51 10.68 24.12
C ALA A 112 -7.46 9.57 24.07
N THR A 113 -6.64 9.44 25.11
CA THR A 113 -5.71 8.30 25.25
C THR A 113 -6.48 6.97 25.27
N ALA A 114 -7.56 6.86 26.06
CA ALA A 114 -8.36 5.64 26.14
C ALA A 114 -8.98 5.25 24.78
N LYS A 115 -9.49 6.21 24.02
CA LYS A 115 -10.01 5.99 22.66
C LYS A 115 -8.91 5.50 21.71
N ALA A 116 -7.75 6.15 21.71
CA ALA A 116 -6.62 5.75 20.88
C ALA A 116 -6.19 4.31 21.18
N MET A 117 -6.07 3.95 22.46
CA MET A 117 -5.75 2.59 22.90
C MET A 117 -6.81 1.58 22.47
N ALA A 118 -8.10 1.93 22.56
CA ALA A 118 -9.18 1.06 22.12
C ALA A 118 -9.17 0.82 20.61
N ILE A 119 -8.86 1.85 19.81
CA ILE A 119 -8.70 1.73 18.35
C ILE A 119 -7.49 0.85 18.00
N GLU A 120 -6.37 1.03 18.70
CA GLU A 120 -5.19 0.21 18.49
C GLU A 120 -5.45 -1.26 18.84
N VAL A 121 -6.22 -1.53 19.89
CA VAL A 121 -6.72 -2.88 20.22
C VAL A 121 -7.57 -3.46 19.08
N ILE A 122 -8.49 -2.68 18.49
CA ILE A 122 -9.31 -3.15 17.35
C ILE A 122 -8.40 -3.58 16.19
N ASN A 123 -7.41 -2.75 15.85
CA ASN A 123 -6.48 -3.02 14.76
C ASN A 123 -5.60 -4.25 15.02
N ALA A 124 -5.30 -4.56 16.29
CA ALA A 124 -4.52 -5.74 16.67
C ALA A 124 -5.29 -7.06 16.48
N PHE A 125 -6.63 -7.03 16.42
CA PHE A 125 -7.48 -8.23 16.35
C PHE A 125 -8.45 -8.23 15.14
N PRO A 126 -7.95 -8.21 13.89
CA PRO A 126 -8.76 -7.95 12.68
C PRO A 126 -9.80 -9.03 12.34
N ASN A 127 -9.73 -10.21 12.95
CA ASN A 127 -10.64 -11.33 12.67
C ASN A 127 -11.54 -11.68 13.87
N ASP A 128 -11.39 -11.01 15.01
CA ASP A 128 -12.14 -11.32 16.22
C ASP A 128 -13.42 -10.47 16.32
N ARG A 129 -14.39 -10.95 17.09
CA ARG A 129 -15.62 -10.20 17.36
C ARG A 129 -15.36 -9.20 18.46
N ILE A 130 -15.56 -7.92 18.18
CA ILE A 130 -15.31 -6.84 19.14
C ILE A 130 -16.63 -6.14 19.47
N GLY A 131 -16.79 -5.78 20.73
CA GLY A 131 -17.88 -4.91 21.19
C GLY A 131 -17.36 -3.93 22.25
N VAL A 132 -18.16 -2.92 22.55
CA VAL A 132 -17.75 -1.79 23.40
C VAL A 132 -18.78 -1.55 24.48
N ILE A 133 -18.31 -1.41 25.71
CA ILE A 133 -19.06 -1.00 26.89
C ILE A 133 -18.51 0.35 27.33
N ALA A 134 -19.38 1.35 27.45
CA ALA A 134 -19.05 2.57 28.16
C ALA A 134 -19.52 2.42 29.62
N PHE A 135 -18.74 2.91 30.58
CA PHE A 135 -19.19 2.89 31.97
C PHE A 135 -18.75 4.14 32.73
N SER A 136 -19.54 4.50 33.73
CA SER A 136 -19.22 5.49 34.76
C SER A 136 -19.92 5.03 36.05
N GLY A 137 -20.88 5.77 36.61
CA GLY A 137 -21.72 5.26 37.71
C GLY A 137 -22.62 4.08 37.30
N ALA A 138 -22.84 3.88 36.00
CA ALA A 138 -23.53 2.73 35.44
C ALA A 138 -22.91 2.32 34.09
N PRO A 139 -22.93 1.02 33.73
CA PRO A 139 -22.43 0.53 32.45
C PRO A 139 -23.53 0.48 31.37
N VAL A 140 -23.16 0.76 30.13
CA VAL A 140 -24.00 0.65 28.94
C VAL A 140 -23.23 -0.07 27.83
N LEU A 141 -23.86 -1.09 27.23
CA LEU A 141 -23.31 -1.76 26.04
C LEU A 141 -23.57 -0.89 24.82
N MET A 142 -22.53 -0.20 24.34
CA MET A 142 -22.61 0.75 23.22
C MET A 142 -22.59 0.02 21.88
N ALA A 143 -21.68 -0.94 21.72
CA ALA A 143 -21.61 -1.80 20.55
C ALA A 143 -21.68 -3.28 20.96
N PRO A 144 -22.62 -4.07 20.44
CA PRO A 144 -22.63 -5.51 20.65
C PRO A 144 -21.44 -6.17 19.93
N LEU A 145 -21.12 -7.42 20.31
CA LEU A 145 -20.05 -8.20 19.68
C LEU A 145 -20.31 -8.39 18.17
N THR A 146 -19.44 -7.81 17.35
CA THR A 146 -19.55 -7.82 15.88
C THR A 146 -18.19 -7.97 15.20
N ILE A 147 -18.18 -8.42 13.95
CA ILE A 147 -16.99 -8.45 13.07
C ILE A 147 -16.86 -7.11 12.32
N ASP A 148 -17.90 -6.29 12.32
CA ASP A 148 -17.88 -4.95 11.72
C ASP A 148 -17.10 -3.97 12.61
N HIS A 149 -15.78 -3.97 12.43
CA HIS A 149 -14.87 -3.11 13.19
C HIS A 149 -15.03 -1.63 12.84
N ALA A 150 -15.53 -1.31 11.65
CA ALA A 150 -15.79 0.08 11.27
C ALA A 150 -16.91 0.68 12.15
N ALA A 151 -18.00 -0.08 12.37
CA ALA A 151 -19.07 0.34 13.27
C ALA A 151 -18.60 0.49 14.73
N VAL A 152 -17.72 -0.42 15.19
CA VAL A 152 -17.14 -0.34 16.53
C VAL A 152 -16.23 0.88 16.67
N HIS A 153 -15.39 1.14 15.66
CA HIS A 153 -14.51 2.31 15.61
C HIS A 153 -15.32 3.61 15.69
N GLU A 154 -16.36 3.76 14.86
CA GLU A 154 -17.25 4.92 14.88
C GLU A 154 -17.90 5.12 16.26
N THR A 155 -18.35 4.01 16.88
CA THR A 155 -18.92 4.06 18.23
C THR A 155 -17.93 4.60 19.26
N ILE A 156 -16.66 4.16 19.21
CA ILE A 156 -15.61 4.65 20.12
C ILE A 156 -15.30 6.12 19.88
N SER A 157 -15.20 6.54 18.61
CA SER A 157 -14.93 7.94 18.26
C SER A 157 -15.98 8.89 18.86
N GLN A 158 -17.25 8.46 18.91
CA GLN A 158 -18.37 9.24 19.46
C GLN A 158 -18.50 9.20 20.99
N LEU A 159 -17.71 8.39 21.72
CA LEU A 159 -17.81 8.34 23.19
C LEU A 159 -17.38 9.67 23.82
N ASP A 160 -18.10 10.12 24.84
CA ASP A 160 -17.68 11.24 25.67
C ASP A 160 -18.13 10.99 27.12
N THR A 161 -17.78 11.92 28.02
CA THR A 161 -18.16 11.82 29.44
C THR A 161 -19.61 12.20 29.72
N ASN A 162 -20.36 12.65 28.72
CA ASN A 162 -21.77 13.01 28.80
C ASN A 162 -22.70 11.87 28.36
N VAL A 163 -22.18 10.85 27.65
CA VAL A 163 -22.95 9.66 27.22
C VAL A 163 -23.69 9.00 28.39
N ILE A 164 -23.06 8.96 29.57
CA ILE A 164 -23.66 8.38 30.77
C ILE A 164 -23.83 9.49 31.84
N PRO A 165 -25.07 9.95 32.11
CA PRO A 165 -25.32 11.06 33.02
C PRO A 165 -24.97 10.78 34.50
N SER A 166 -24.91 9.51 34.89
CA SER A 166 -24.59 9.12 36.27
C SER A 166 -23.09 9.29 36.54
N GLY A 167 -22.75 10.16 37.49
CA GLY A 167 -21.36 10.32 37.94
C GLY A 167 -20.83 9.11 38.73
N GLY A 168 -19.51 9.09 38.95
CA GLY A 168 -18.79 8.00 39.61
C GLY A 168 -18.20 7.00 38.61
N SER A 169 -17.61 5.93 39.15
CA SER A 169 -17.09 4.80 38.38
C SER A 169 -17.41 3.49 39.11
N ASP A 170 -18.16 2.60 38.44
CA ASP A 170 -18.54 1.26 38.92
C ASP A 170 -18.00 0.19 37.97
N ILE A 171 -16.74 -0.18 38.22
CA ILE A 171 -16.04 -1.20 37.44
C ILE A 171 -16.70 -2.57 37.60
N SER A 172 -17.26 -2.86 38.78
CA SER A 172 -17.93 -4.13 39.08
C SER A 172 -19.16 -4.35 38.20
N ALA A 173 -19.96 -3.30 38.00
CA ALA A 173 -21.11 -3.33 37.11
C ALA A 173 -20.70 -3.49 35.63
N ALA A 174 -19.60 -2.86 35.21
CA ALA A 174 -19.05 -3.04 33.86
C ALA A 174 -18.66 -4.50 33.59
N VAL A 175 -17.97 -5.14 34.55
CA VAL A 175 -17.64 -6.58 34.50
C VAL A 175 -18.90 -7.44 34.42
N ASP A 176 -19.94 -7.13 35.20
CA ASP A 176 -21.22 -7.85 35.14
C ASP A 176 -21.87 -7.77 33.77
N THR A 177 -21.83 -6.59 33.16
CA THR A 177 -22.40 -6.36 31.83
C THR A 177 -21.62 -7.12 30.77
N ALA A 178 -20.29 -7.13 30.85
CA ALA A 178 -19.43 -7.91 29.97
C ALA A 178 -19.71 -9.41 30.08
N VAL A 179 -19.76 -9.95 31.30
CA VAL A 179 -20.06 -11.39 31.53
C VAL A 179 -21.45 -11.75 31.01
N LYS A 180 -22.46 -10.90 31.20
CA LYS A 180 -23.80 -11.10 30.63
C LYS A 180 -23.80 -11.09 29.10
N ALA A 181 -23.04 -10.18 28.48
CA ALA A 181 -22.90 -10.11 27.03
C ALA A 181 -22.23 -11.37 26.46
N PHE A 182 -21.15 -11.85 27.08
CA PHE A 182 -20.50 -13.11 26.69
C PHE A 182 -21.40 -14.32 26.84
N LYS A 183 -22.20 -14.42 27.92
CA LYS A 183 -23.13 -15.55 28.09
C LYS A 183 -24.15 -15.67 26.95
N LYS A 184 -24.50 -14.59 26.27
CA LYS A 184 -25.43 -14.61 25.12
C LYS A 184 -24.81 -15.24 23.88
N THR A 185 -23.48 -15.24 23.73
CA THR A 185 -22.81 -15.81 22.54
C THR A 185 -22.62 -17.32 22.64
N GLY A 186 -22.57 -17.87 23.86
CA GLY A 186 -22.37 -19.30 24.10
C GLY A 186 -20.94 -19.81 23.85
N GLN A 187 -20.02 -18.92 23.44
CA GLN A 187 -18.60 -19.24 23.22
C GLN A 187 -17.81 -19.21 24.54
N LYS A 188 -16.70 -19.96 24.61
CA LYS A 188 -15.84 -20.01 25.80
C LYS A 188 -14.63 -19.08 25.71
N SER A 189 -14.23 -18.67 24.50
CA SER A 189 -13.09 -17.79 24.29
C SER A 189 -13.51 -16.31 24.38
N ASN A 190 -13.53 -15.79 25.60
CA ASN A 190 -14.00 -14.45 25.92
C ASN A 190 -12.92 -13.64 26.65
N ALA A 191 -12.66 -12.44 26.16
CA ALA A 191 -11.70 -11.49 26.71
C ALA A 191 -12.38 -10.14 27.00
N LEU A 192 -12.12 -9.57 28.16
CA LEU A 192 -12.51 -8.22 28.54
C LEU A 192 -11.25 -7.36 28.64
N ILE A 193 -11.23 -6.25 27.91
CA ILE A 193 -10.19 -5.23 28.01
C ILE A 193 -10.79 -4.04 28.73
N LEU A 194 -10.30 -3.74 29.93
CA LEU A 194 -10.76 -2.63 30.75
C LEU A 194 -9.81 -1.44 30.59
N ILE A 195 -10.32 -0.27 30.24
CA ILE A 195 -9.55 0.96 30.07
C ILE A 195 -10.10 2.02 31.01
N SER A 196 -9.34 2.38 32.04
CA SER A 196 -9.78 3.27 33.13
C SER A 196 -8.58 3.84 33.88
N ASP A 197 -8.77 4.91 34.65
CA ASP A 197 -7.81 5.37 35.66
C ASP A 197 -7.85 4.51 36.94
N GLY A 198 -8.80 3.58 37.04
CA GLY A 198 -8.87 2.58 38.10
C GLY A 198 -9.54 3.06 39.39
N GLU A 199 -10.04 4.31 39.43
CA GLU A 199 -10.83 4.80 40.55
C GLU A 199 -12.17 4.03 40.59
N ASP A 200 -12.48 3.37 41.70
CA ASP A 200 -13.75 2.65 41.89
C ASP A 200 -14.52 3.21 43.09
N HIS A 201 -15.78 3.60 42.85
CA HIS A 201 -16.68 4.11 43.88
C HIS A 201 -17.63 3.02 44.40
N SER A 202 -17.63 1.82 43.80
CA SER A 202 -18.55 0.74 44.14
C SER A 202 -18.09 -0.07 45.37
N GLN A 203 -16.78 -0.10 45.65
CA GLN A 203 -16.13 -0.95 46.67
C GLN A 203 -16.42 -2.45 46.48
N LYS A 204 -16.64 -2.90 45.23
CA LYS A 204 -17.06 -4.28 44.89
C LYS A 204 -16.09 -4.99 43.96
N ILE A 205 -14.82 -4.62 43.99
CA ILE A 205 -13.77 -5.22 43.14
C ILE A 205 -13.59 -6.72 43.43
N ASP A 206 -13.65 -7.15 44.69
CA ASP A 206 -13.52 -8.58 45.04
C ASP A 206 -14.64 -9.44 44.45
N LEU A 207 -15.87 -8.92 44.45
CA LEU A 207 -17.02 -9.61 43.85
C LEU A 207 -16.89 -9.68 42.32
N ALA A 208 -16.37 -8.64 41.68
CA ALA A 208 -16.07 -8.65 40.25
C ALA A 208 -14.99 -9.68 39.92
N ALA A 209 -13.92 -9.74 40.72
CA ALA A 209 -12.85 -10.72 40.58
C ALA A 209 -13.36 -12.17 40.69
N GLU A 210 -14.27 -12.45 41.63
CA GLU A 210 -14.89 -13.77 41.75
C GLU A 210 -15.75 -14.13 40.52
N LYS A 211 -16.52 -13.16 40.01
CA LYS A 211 -17.31 -13.36 38.79
C LYS A 211 -16.44 -13.65 37.58
N ILE A 212 -15.34 -12.92 37.40
CA ILE A 212 -14.36 -13.14 36.32
C ILE A 212 -13.80 -14.57 36.37
N ARG A 213 -13.41 -15.05 37.56
CA ARG A 213 -12.92 -16.43 37.75
C ARG A 213 -13.99 -17.45 37.40
N SER A 214 -15.24 -17.22 37.82
CA SER A 214 -16.36 -18.12 37.56
C SER A 214 -16.74 -18.20 36.08
N SER A 215 -16.65 -17.09 35.34
CA SER A 215 -16.97 -17.02 33.91
C SER A 215 -15.81 -17.47 33.02
N LYS A 216 -14.61 -17.68 33.58
CA LYS A 216 -13.37 -17.99 32.87
C LYS A 216 -13.01 -16.94 31.80
N THR A 217 -13.47 -15.70 32.00
CA THR A 217 -13.16 -14.57 31.11
C THR A 217 -11.73 -14.11 31.37
N VAL A 218 -10.96 -13.93 30.31
CA VAL A 218 -9.64 -13.30 30.43
C VAL A 218 -9.82 -11.80 30.54
N VAL A 219 -9.15 -11.17 31.50
CA VAL A 219 -9.27 -9.73 31.74
C VAL A 219 -7.92 -9.09 31.62
N CYS A 220 -7.77 -8.18 30.66
CA CYS A 220 -6.62 -7.30 30.55
C CYS A 220 -7.05 -5.89 30.95
N ALA A 221 -6.18 -5.14 31.62
CA ALA A 221 -6.50 -3.81 32.09
C ALA A 221 -5.44 -2.80 31.62
N ILE A 222 -5.89 -1.66 31.12
CA ILE A 222 -5.09 -0.53 30.69
C ILE A 222 -5.36 0.61 31.66
N GLY A 223 -4.33 0.97 32.45
CA GLY A 223 -4.40 2.10 33.37
C GLY A 223 -4.11 3.41 32.64
N VAL A 224 -5.06 4.33 32.58
CA VAL A 224 -4.89 5.63 31.91
C VAL A 224 -4.69 6.74 32.92
N GLY A 225 -3.75 7.64 32.66
CA GLY A 225 -3.38 8.73 33.56
C GLY A 225 -2.16 8.41 34.41
N THR A 226 -1.80 9.36 35.27
CA THR A 226 -0.61 9.30 36.11
C THR A 226 -0.99 9.10 37.58
N THR A 227 -0.07 8.51 38.35
CA THR A 227 -0.22 8.41 39.81
C THR A 227 -0.07 9.77 40.50
N ALA A 228 0.59 10.74 39.86
CA ALA A 228 0.63 12.12 40.34
C ALA A 228 -0.75 12.80 40.23
N GLY A 229 -1.53 12.44 39.20
CA GLY A 229 -2.88 12.89 38.94
C GLY A 229 -2.99 14.35 38.50
N GLY A 230 -4.22 14.83 38.46
CA GLY A 230 -4.52 16.20 38.06
C GLY A 230 -5.91 16.67 38.49
N VAL A 231 -6.16 17.95 38.28
CA VAL A 231 -7.47 18.56 38.55
C VAL A 231 -8.43 18.22 37.41
N VAL A 232 -9.65 17.83 37.76
CA VAL A 232 -10.71 17.55 36.78
C VAL A 232 -11.18 18.90 36.18
N PRO A 233 -11.10 19.10 34.86
CA PRO A 233 -11.53 20.35 34.25
C PRO A 233 -13.06 20.45 34.19
N SER A 234 -13.58 21.68 34.24
CA SER A 234 -15.01 21.98 34.04
C SER A 234 -15.20 23.32 33.34
N ALA A 235 -16.06 23.35 32.33
CA ALA A 235 -16.47 24.58 31.66
C ALA A 235 -17.52 25.39 32.46
N GLU A 236 -18.09 24.81 33.51
CA GLU A 236 -19.15 25.45 34.32
C GLU A 236 -18.60 26.54 35.27
N TYR A 237 -17.31 26.43 35.66
CA TYR A 237 -16.67 27.35 36.59
C TYR A 237 -15.65 28.26 35.88
N ARG A 238 -15.60 29.54 36.26
CA ARG A 238 -14.71 30.56 35.66
C ARG A 238 -13.22 30.20 35.74
N ASP A 239 -12.81 29.44 36.76
CA ASP A 239 -11.43 28.98 36.93
C ASP A 239 -11.11 27.69 36.18
N GLY A 240 -12.09 27.13 35.46
CA GLY A 240 -11.95 25.92 34.66
C GLY A 240 -11.90 24.62 35.48
N LYS A 241 -12.19 24.66 36.79
CA LYS A 241 -11.98 23.53 37.71
C LYS A 241 -13.30 22.96 38.20
N TYR A 242 -13.44 21.64 38.12
CA TYR A 242 -14.59 20.95 38.68
C TYR A 242 -14.55 20.98 40.21
N ARG A 243 -15.71 21.18 40.84
CA ARG A 243 -15.88 21.23 42.29
C ARG A 243 -16.92 20.23 42.76
N ASP A 244 -16.70 19.66 43.93
CA ASP A 244 -17.65 18.77 44.56
C ASP A 244 -18.81 19.54 45.23
N SER A 245 -19.74 18.80 45.84
CA SER A 245 -20.88 19.38 46.58
C SER A 245 -20.48 20.28 47.76
N GLN A 246 -19.24 20.22 48.22
CA GLN A 246 -18.68 21.06 49.29
C GLN A 246 -17.94 22.29 48.73
N GLY A 247 -17.91 22.47 47.40
CA GLY A 247 -17.22 23.55 46.72
C GLY A 247 -15.70 23.36 46.62
N GLN A 248 -15.18 22.18 46.98
CA GLN A 248 -13.75 21.87 46.91
C GLN A 248 -13.38 21.38 45.51
N THR A 249 -12.21 21.79 45.04
CA THR A 249 -11.69 21.35 43.73
C THR A 249 -11.40 19.85 43.75
N VAL A 250 -11.92 19.12 42.75
CA VAL A 250 -11.73 17.68 42.65
C VAL A 250 -10.39 17.36 41.98
N PHE A 251 -9.62 16.50 42.64
CA PHE A 251 -8.35 15.98 42.17
C PHE A 251 -8.49 14.47 41.93
N SER A 252 -8.01 13.97 40.80
CA SER A 252 -8.09 12.56 40.43
C SER A 252 -6.72 11.99 40.06
N GLN A 253 -6.46 10.75 40.45
CA GLN A 253 -5.20 10.03 40.26
C GLN A 253 -5.46 8.65 39.69
N MET A 254 -4.54 8.14 38.86
CA MET A 254 -4.63 6.75 38.41
C MET A 254 -4.26 5.79 39.55
N THR A 255 -5.19 4.91 39.93
CA THR A 255 -5.04 3.91 41.00
C THR A 255 -4.98 2.50 40.43
N PRO A 256 -3.79 1.88 40.31
CA PRO A 256 -3.62 0.62 39.60
C PRO A 256 -4.13 -0.61 40.37
N GLU A 257 -4.37 -0.51 41.68
CA GLU A 257 -4.64 -1.67 42.55
C GLU A 257 -5.89 -2.45 42.13
N ALA A 258 -6.98 -1.74 41.81
CA ALA A 258 -8.23 -2.35 41.37
C ALA A 258 -8.06 -3.06 40.02
N LEU A 259 -7.42 -2.38 39.06
CA LEU A 259 -7.16 -2.90 37.72
C LEU A 259 -6.25 -4.14 37.74
N GLN A 260 -5.17 -4.11 38.54
CA GLN A 260 -4.28 -5.26 38.73
C GLN A 260 -4.99 -6.45 39.37
N THR A 261 -5.86 -6.20 40.34
CA THR A 261 -6.64 -7.25 41.02
C THR A 261 -7.56 -7.97 40.03
N LEU A 262 -8.24 -7.23 39.17
CA LEU A 262 -9.13 -7.79 38.15
C LEU A 262 -8.36 -8.51 37.04
N ALA A 263 -7.25 -7.94 36.56
CA ALA A 263 -6.40 -8.57 35.55
C ALA A 263 -5.85 -9.92 36.04
N ARG A 264 -5.35 -9.97 37.29
CA ARG A 264 -4.89 -11.23 37.92
C ARG A 264 -6.02 -12.24 38.08
N ALA A 265 -7.23 -11.80 38.45
CA ALA A 265 -8.38 -12.69 38.54
C ALA A 265 -8.76 -13.30 37.18
N GLY A 266 -8.60 -12.54 36.10
CA GLY A 266 -8.82 -12.99 34.72
C GLY A 266 -7.66 -13.76 34.09
N ARG A 267 -6.49 -13.87 34.75
CA ARG A 267 -5.26 -14.40 34.13
C ARG A 267 -4.82 -13.60 32.89
N GLY A 268 -5.15 -12.32 32.83
CA GLY A 268 -4.59 -11.39 31.85
C GLY A 268 -3.55 -10.49 32.50
N GLU A 269 -3.30 -9.34 31.86
CA GLU A 269 -2.21 -8.45 32.22
C GLU A 269 -2.72 -7.03 32.49
N PHE A 270 -2.05 -6.33 33.43
CA PHE A 270 -2.23 -4.91 33.66
C PHE A 270 -1.05 -4.16 33.06
N THR A 271 -1.34 -3.11 32.29
CA THR A 271 -0.34 -2.24 31.69
C THR A 271 -0.77 -0.78 31.80
N PRO A 272 0.12 0.15 32.22
CA PRO A 272 -0.16 1.59 32.07
C PRO A 272 -0.27 1.94 30.59
N ALA A 273 -1.11 2.92 30.23
CA ALA A 273 -1.31 3.36 28.86
C ALA A 273 0.01 3.90 28.26
N SER A 274 0.55 3.17 27.31
CA SER A 274 1.79 3.48 26.60
C SER A 274 1.77 2.83 25.22
N SER A 275 2.69 3.21 24.34
CA SER A 275 2.84 2.64 22.99
C SER A 275 3.16 1.13 22.96
N GLY A 276 3.52 0.52 24.10
CA GLY A 276 3.77 -0.93 24.22
C GLY A 276 2.59 -1.75 24.77
N SER A 277 1.54 -1.10 25.27
CA SER A 277 0.48 -1.77 26.04
C SER A 277 -0.37 -2.72 25.19
N THR A 278 -0.65 -2.36 23.94
CA THR A 278 -1.39 -3.21 22.99
C THR A 278 -0.64 -4.49 22.65
N LYS A 279 0.69 -4.43 22.51
CA LYS A 279 1.54 -5.61 22.30
C LYS A 279 1.50 -6.55 23.50
N ALA A 280 1.55 -6.01 24.72
CA ALA A 280 1.42 -6.80 25.94
C ALA A 280 0.03 -7.48 26.03
N ILE A 281 -1.03 -6.74 25.71
CA ILE A 281 -2.40 -7.29 25.66
C ILE A 281 -2.52 -8.35 24.57
N ALA A 282 -1.96 -8.12 23.39
CA ALA A 282 -1.95 -9.07 22.29
C ALA A 282 -1.26 -10.37 22.71
N ALA A 283 -0.10 -10.29 23.35
CA ALA A 283 0.61 -11.45 23.89
C ALA A 283 -0.21 -12.18 24.97
N ALA A 284 -0.83 -11.45 25.91
CA ALA A 284 -1.68 -12.03 26.94
C ALA A 284 -2.89 -12.77 26.35
N LEU A 285 -3.51 -12.19 25.30
CA LEU A 285 -4.66 -12.75 24.62
C LEU A 285 -4.32 -13.84 23.60
N ASP A 286 -3.07 -13.96 23.14
CA ASP A 286 -2.66 -15.02 22.21
C ASP A 286 -2.77 -16.42 22.83
N SER A 287 -2.70 -16.48 24.17
CA SER A 287 -2.94 -17.70 24.95
C SER A 287 -4.41 -18.18 24.94
N LEU A 288 -5.36 -17.33 24.52
CA LEU A 288 -6.76 -17.72 24.35
C LEU A 288 -6.91 -18.51 23.05
N GLN A 289 -7.29 -19.79 23.20
CA GLN A 289 -7.68 -20.63 22.07
C GLN A 289 -8.84 -19.98 21.30
N ARG A 290 -8.65 -19.81 19.98
CA ARG A 290 -9.72 -19.39 19.09
C ARG A 290 -10.71 -20.54 18.91
N GLU A 291 -12.00 -20.28 19.05
CA GLU A 291 -13.02 -21.32 18.85
C GLU A 291 -13.40 -21.39 17.37
N GLU A 292 -13.34 -22.60 16.80
CA GLU A 292 -13.74 -22.86 15.42
C GLU A 292 -15.26 -22.72 15.26
N GLN A 293 -15.68 -21.85 14.34
CA GLN A 293 -17.07 -21.76 13.91
C GLN A 293 -17.19 -22.12 12.43
N ALA A 294 -18.25 -22.84 12.10
CA ALA A 294 -18.66 -23.05 10.72
C ALA A 294 -18.99 -21.69 10.10
N GLY A 295 -18.12 -21.22 9.20
CA GLY A 295 -18.33 -20.00 8.45
C GLY A 295 -19.36 -20.19 7.33
N ARG A 296 -19.41 -19.21 6.43
CA ARG A 296 -20.40 -19.15 5.37
C ARG A 296 -20.19 -20.29 4.37
N GLU A 297 -21.26 -21.01 4.07
CA GLU A 297 -21.26 -22.02 3.01
C GLU A 297 -21.08 -21.32 1.66
N THR A 298 -19.94 -21.54 1.01
CA THR A 298 -19.70 -21.07 -0.35
C THR A 298 -19.89 -22.24 -1.30
N THR A 299 -20.76 -22.03 -2.29
CA THR A 299 -21.07 -23.06 -3.28
C THR A 299 -20.15 -22.87 -4.49
N VAL A 300 -19.22 -23.80 -4.68
CA VAL A 300 -18.30 -23.77 -5.83
C VAL A 300 -18.78 -24.77 -6.88
N PRO A 301 -19.02 -24.35 -8.15
CA PRO A 301 -19.43 -25.25 -9.20
C PRO A 301 -18.29 -26.21 -9.57
N LYS A 302 -18.59 -27.51 -9.66
CA LYS A 302 -17.60 -28.52 -10.03
C LYS A 302 -17.45 -28.58 -11.55
N GLU A 303 -16.33 -28.08 -12.05
CA GLU A 303 -16.04 -28.05 -13.47
C GLU A 303 -15.60 -29.41 -14.03
N LEU A 304 -16.07 -29.72 -15.23
CA LEU A 304 -15.85 -30.98 -15.95
C LEU A 304 -14.99 -30.80 -17.21
N PHE A 305 -14.40 -29.61 -17.44
CA PHE A 305 -13.66 -29.31 -18.67
C PHE A 305 -12.52 -30.30 -18.96
N GLN A 306 -11.92 -30.90 -17.91
CA GLN A 306 -10.84 -31.88 -18.02
C GLN A 306 -11.23 -33.10 -18.88
N TRP A 307 -12.47 -33.58 -18.76
CA TRP A 307 -12.99 -34.70 -19.54
C TRP A 307 -13.10 -34.42 -21.03
N PHE A 308 -13.15 -33.15 -21.43
CA PHE A 308 -13.18 -32.72 -22.84
C PHE A 308 -11.79 -32.29 -23.33
N LEU A 309 -10.94 -31.75 -22.44
CA LEU A 309 -9.60 -31.29 -22.78
C LEU A 309 -8.65 -32.45 -23.12
N ILE A 310 -8.67 -33.53 -22.33
CA ILE A 310 -7.81 -34.71 -22.56
C ILE A 310 -8.06 -35.34 -23.95
N PRO A 311 -9.30 -35.70 -24.34
CA PRO A 311 -9.55 -36.25 -25.67
C PRO A 311 -9.27 -35.24 -26.79
N ALA A 312 -9.48 -33.93 -26.57
CA ALA A 312 -9.12 -32.90 -27.55
C ALA A 312 -7.63 -32.95 -27.90
N ILE A 313 -6.76 -32.94 -26.88
CA ILE A 313 -5.31 -32.99 -27.06
C ILE A 313 -4.89 -34.30 -27.75
N LEU A 314 -5.44 -35.43 -27.33
CA LEU A 314 -5.14 -36.74 -27.93
C LEU A 314 -5.53 -36.81 -29.42
N LEU A 315 -6.71 -36.32 -29.78
CA LEU A 315 -7.19 -36.32 -31.16
C LEU A 315 -6.38 -35.38 -32.06
N LEU A 316 -5.99 -34.21 -31.55
CA LEU A 316 -5.13 -33.26 -32.27
C LEU A 316 -3.73 -33.85 -32.49
N ALA A 317 -3.14 -34.46 -31.46
CA ALA A 317 -1.87 -35.17 -31.59
C ALA A 317 -1.95 -36.31 -32.63
N LEU A 318 -3.01 -37.13 -32.56
CA LEU A 318 -3.22 -38.23 -33.49
C LEU A 318 -3.44 -37.73 -34.93
N SER A 319 -4.12 -36.58 -35.11
CA SER A 319 -4.27 -35.94 -36.42
C SER A 319 -2.91 -35.60 -37.04
N ILE A 320 -1.98 -35.04 -36.26
CA ILE A 320 -0.64 -34.69 -36.72
C ILE A 320 0.16 -35.96 -37.07
N VAL A 321 0.12 -36.97 -36.22
CA VAL A 321 0.81 -38.25 -36.44
C VAL A 321 0.28 -38.95 -37.69
N VAL A 322 -1.04 -39.03 -37.85
CA VAL A 322 -1.68 -39.60 -39.05
C VAL A 322 -1.33 -38.76 -40.28
N ARG A 323 -1.13 -37.44 -40.20
CA ARG A 323 -0.71 -36.63 -41.35
C ARG A 323 0.76 -36.80 -41.73
N SER A 324 1.65 -36.95 -40.75
CA SER A 324 3.10 -37.05 -40.96
C SER A 324 3.50 -38.36 -41.64
N GLU A 325 4.36 -38.37 -42.65
CA GLU A 325 4.77 -39.63 -43.32
C GLU A 325 5.55 -40.63 -42.43
N PHE A 326 5.75 -40.32 -41.14
CA PHE A 326 6.52 -41.08 -40.15
C PHE A 326 6.18 -42.58 -40.02
N LEU A 327 4.93 -42.97 -40.29
CA LEU A 327 4.45 -44.36 -40.19
C LEU A 327 4.49 -45.14 -41.51
N SER A 328 4.70 -44.48 -42.66
CA SER A 328 4.85 -45.18 -43.94
C SER A 328 6.31 -45.58 -44.11
N GLY A 329 6.66 -46.76 -43.59
CA GLY A 329 7.94 -47.41 -43.82
C GLY A 329 8.22 -47.61 -45.31
N GLY A 330 8.92 -46.66 -45.92
CA GLY A 330 9.57 -46.85 -47.21
C GLY A 330 10.75 -47.81 -47.04
N LYS A 331 10.68 -48.97 -47.68
CA LYS A 331 11.84 -49.85 -47.92
C LYS A 331 12.96 -49.01 -48.56
N ARG A 332 13.92 -48.54 -47.77
CA ARG A 332 15.16 -47.94 -48.28
C ARG A 332 16.03 -49.07 -48.80
N GLN A 333 16.13 -49.17 -50.12
CA GLN A 333 17.18 -49.96 -50.75
C GLN A 333 18.53 -49.45 -50.27
N THR A 334 19.34 -50.41 -49.84
CA THR A 334 20.69 -50.25 -49.33
C THR A 334 21.64 -49.78 -50.45
N LYS A 335 22.25 -48.61 -50.28
CA LYS A 335 23.62 -48.38 -50.76
C LYS A 335 24.41 -47.65 -49.67
N LYS A 336 25.56 -48.24 -49.37
CA LYS A 336 26.54 -47.87 -48.34
C LYS A 336 27.11 -46.48 -48.61
N SER A 337 27.13 -45.61 -47.61
CA SER A 337 28.30 -44.89 -47.08
C SER A 337 27.87 -43.70 -46.21
N THR A 338 28.70 -43.38 -45.22
CA THR A 338 28.64 -42.30 -44.19
C THR A 338 27.69 -42.46 -42.99
N PRO A 339 28.20 -42.33 -41.74
CA PRO A 339 27.38 -42.28 -40.55
C PRO A 339 26.79 -40.87 -40.40
N GLN A 340 25.48 -40.73 -40.61
CA GLN A 340 24.74 -39.56 -40.16
C GLN A 340 24.00 -39.90 -38.85
N PRO A 341 23.84 -38.96 -37.92
CA PRO A 341 23.15 -39.20 -36.65
C PRO A 341 21.69 -39.65 -36.90
N PRO A 342 21.09 -40.45 -35.99
CA PRO A 342 19.79 -41.06 -36.23
C PRO A 342 18.68 -40.01 -36.42
N PRO A 343 17.73 -40.23 -37.35
CA PRO A 343 16.70 -39.25 -37.65
C PRO A 343 15.66 -39.21 -36.52
N ILE A 344 15.52 -38.04 -35.88
CA ILE A 344 14.28 -37.37 -35.45
C ILE A 344 13.11 -38.27 -34.97
N LYS A 345 13.37 -39.40 -34.31
CA LYS A 345 12.35 -40.16 -33.56
C LYS A 345 12.19 -39.64 -32.13
N SER A 346 13.18 -38.89 -31.67
CA SER A 346 13.20 -38.24 -30.36
C SER A 346 12.42 -36.93 -30.33
N ALA A 347 12.38 -36.14 -31.42
CA ALA A 347 11.79 -34.79 -31.35
C ALA A 347 10.27 -34.77 -31.17
N THR A 348 9.52 -35.72 -31.76
CA THR A 348 8.06 -35.80 -31.59
C THR A 348 7.66 -36.44 -30.26
N ALA A 349 8.44 -37.40 -29.76
CA ALA A 349 8.27 -37.95 -28.42
C ALA A 349 8.65 -36.92 -27.33
N LEU A 350 9.69 -36.09 -27.56
CA LEU A 350 10.02 -34.95 -26.70
C LEU A 350 8.94 -33.86 -26.74
N LEU A 351 8.31 -33.60 -27.90
CA LEU A 351 7.23 -32.60 -27.99
C LEU A 351 5.93 -33.09 -27.31
N LEU A 352 5.63 -34.39 -27.39
CA LEU A 352 4.53 -35.03 -26.67
C LEU A 352 4.80 -35.17 -25.16
N PHE A 353 6.06 -35.39 -24.76
CA PHE A 353 6.46 -35.41 -23.35
C PHE A 353 6.52 -33.99 -22.75
N ALA A 354 6.95 -32.99 -23.54
CA ALA A 354 6.93 -31.58 -23.14
C ALA A 354 5.52 -30.99 -23.03
N LEU A 355 4.53 -31.52 -23.77
CA LEU A 355 3.11 -31.18 -23.60
C LEU A 355 2.42 -31.92 -22.45
N CYS A 356 3.03 -32.98 -21.91
CA CYS A 356 2.49 -33.78 -20.81
C CYS A 356 3.15 -33.46 -19.45
N LEU A 357 4.22 -32.66 -19.46
CA LEU A 357 4.58 -31.91 -18.27
C LEU A 357 3.41 -30.97 -17.97
N PRO A 358 2.87 -30.94 -16.75
CA PRO A 358 2.05 -29.80 -16.36
C PRO A 358 2.94 -28.58 -16.61
N LEU A 359 2.63 -27.78 -17.62
CA LEU A 359 3.09 -26.40 -17.62
C LEU A 359 2.73 -25.92 -16.22
N PRO A 360 3.69 -25.54 -15.36
CA PRO A 360 3.32 -24.89 -14.12
C PRO A 360 2.41 -23.76 -14.59
N ALA A 361 1.13 -23.82 -14.20
CA ALA A 361 0.23 -22.71 -14.47
C ALA A 361 1.02 -21.49 -14.00
N ALA A 362 1.39 -20.60 -14.93
CA ALA A 362 2.36 -19.55 -14.67
C ALA A 362 2.04 -18.98 -13.30
N ASN A 363 2.99 -19.08 -12.37
CA ASN A 363 2.69 -18.81 -10.97
C ASN A 363 2.07 -17.41 -10.91
N VAL A 364 0.98 -17.23 -10.16
CA VAL A 364 0.25 -15.93 -10.13
C VAL A 364 1.22 -14.79 -9.81
N ILE A 365 2.24 -15.08 -9.00
CA ILE A 365 3.36 -14.20 -8.67
C ILE A 365 4.20 -13.87 -9.91
N GLU A 366 4.64 -14.88 -10.68
CA GLU A 366 5.44 -14.67 -11.89
C GLU A 366 4.68 -13.85 -12.95
N GLN A 367 3.37 -14.08 -13.08
CA GLN A 367 2.53 -13.22 -13.92
C GLN A 367 2.49 -11.78 -13.40
N ALA A 368 2.35 -11.59 -12.08
CA ALA A 368 2.36 -10.27 -11.45
C ALA A 368 3.69 -9.55 -11.69
N GLU A 369 4.82 -10.26 -11.58
CA GLU A 369 6.15 -9.73 -11.88
C GLU A 369 6.27 -9.30 -13.34
N ASP A 370 5.74 -10.11 -14.27
CA ASP A 370 5.72 -9.80 -15.70
C ASP A 370 4.92 -8.53 -16.01
N PHE A 371 3.75 -8.35 -15.39
CA PHE A 371 2.97 -7.11 -15.53
C PHE A 371 3.70 -5.91 -14.93
N TYR A 372 4.35 -6.07 -13.78
CA TYR A 372 5.15 -5.01 -13.17
C TYR A 372 6.30 -4.57 -14.09
N ASN A 373 7.05 -5.53 -14.64
CA ASN A 373 8.17 -5.27 -15.55
C ASN A 373 7.72 -4.60 -16.85
N ARG A 374 6.47 -4.85 -17.28
CA ARG A 374 5.84 -4.17 -18.43
C ARG A 374 5.25 -2.81 -18.08
N LYS A 375 5.45 -2.32 -16.85
CA LYS A 375 4.90 -1.07 -16.30
C LYS A 375 3.36 -1.06 -16.21
N ASP A 376 2.72 -2.23 -16.26
CA ASP A 376 1.29 -2.38 -15.99
C ASP A 376 1.09 -2.64 -14.48
N TYR A 377 1.32 -1.59 -13.70
CA TYR A 377 1.28 -1.65 -12.24
C TYR A 377 -0.11 -1.98 -11.70
N ARG A 378 -1.17 -1.64 -12.43
CA ARG A 378 -2.56 -1.94 -12.05
C ARG A 378 -2.83 -3.44 -12.08
N GLN A 379 -2.40 -4.14 -13.13
CA GLN A 379 -2.54 -5.60 -13.19
C GLN A 379 -1.56 -6.30 -12.24
N ALA A 380 -0.34 -5.78 -12.12
CA ALA A 380 0.64 -6.29 -11.17
C ALA A 380 0.09 -6.27 -9.73
N LEU A 381 -0.42 -5.11 -9.28
CA LEU A 381 -1.05 -4.94 -7.97
C LEU A 381 -2.15 -5.99 -7.77
N LYS A 382 -3.11 -6.08 -8.72
CA LYS A 382 -4.22 -7.03 -8.64
C LYS A 382 -3.77 -8.48 -8.47
N LEU A 383 -2.72 -8.89 -9.19
CA LEU A 383 -2.21 -10.26 -9.12
C LEU A 383 -1.40 -10.52 -7.85
N PHE A 384 -0.59 -9.55 -7.39
CA PHE A 384 0.09 -9.66 -6.10
C PHE A 384 -0.90 -9.72 -4.93
N SER A 385 -1.95 -8.88 -4.93
CA SER A 385 -3.03 -8.93 -3.94
C SER A 385 -3.75 -10.28 -3.93
N LYS A 386 -3.94 -10.89 -5.11
CA LYS A 386 -4.54 -12.23 -5.24
C LYS A 386 -3.63 -13.33 -4.70
N ALA A 387 -2.31 -13.16 -4.79
CA ALA A 387 -1.34 -14.13 -4.29
C ALA A 387 -1.17 -14.07 -2.76
N LEU A 388 -1.33 -12.88 -2.15
CA LEU A 388 -1.05 -12.60 -0.73
C LEU A 388 -1.72 -13.54 0.30
N PRO A 389 -3.00 -13.96 0.15
CA PRO A 389 -3.63 -14.86 1.13
C PRO A 389 -2.98 -16.24 1.19
N ASN A 390 -2.31 -16.66 0.11
CA ASN A 390 -1.70 -17.98 -0.02
C ASN A 390 -0.20 -17.98 0.33
N THR A 391 0.34 -16.87 0.88
CA THR A 391 1.76 -16.75 1.25
C THR A 391 1.94 -16.53 2.76
N SER A 392 3.05 -17.05 3.29
CA SER A 392 3.41 -17.00 4.71
C SER A 392 4.91 -16.74 4.89
N GLY A 393 5.31 -16.18 6.03
CA GLY A 393 6.73 -15.89 6.33
C GLY A 393 7.33 -14.87 5.38
N GLU A 394 8.60 -15.05 5.00
CA GLU A 394 9.34 -14.17 4.08
C GLU A 394 8.67 -14.00 2.71
N ASP A 395 8.04 -15.06 2.19
CA ASP A 395 7.29 -14.99 0.93
C ASP A 395 6.10 -14.01 1.04
N ARG A 396 5.50 -13.87 2.23
CA ARG A 396 4.45 -12.87 2.46
C ARG A 396 5.03 -11.45 2.44
N ARG A 397 6.20 -11.25 3.06
CA ARG A 397 6.86 -9.92 3.14
C ARG A 397 7.30 -9.42 1.78
N ALA A 398 7.88 -10.29 0.95
CA ALA A 398 8.24 -9.98 -0.43
C ALA A 398 7.03 -9.59 -1.29
N ILE A 399 5.88 -10.26 -1.09
CA ILE A 399 4.63 -9.92 -1.79
C ILE A 399 4.05 -8.60 -1.28
N GLN A 400 4.07 -8.35 0.04
CA GLN A 400 3.66 -7.07 0.61
C GLN A 400 4.51 -5.91 0.07
N PHE A 401 5.83 -6.07 0.03
CA PHE A 401 6.73 -5.12 -0.63
C PHE A 401 6.34 -4.89 -2.11
N SER A 402 6.07 -5.96 -2.86
CA SER A 402 5.70 -5.86 -4.27
C SER A 402 4.35 -5.16 -4.50
N ILE A 403 3.37 -5.35 -3.59
CA ILE A 403 2.11 -4.61 -3.60
C ILE A 403 2.37 -3.13 -3.32
N GLY A 404 3.14 -2.83 -2.27
CA GLY A 404 3.48 -1.46 -1.90
C GLY A 404 4.21 -0.71 -3.01
N SER A 405 5.20 -1.34 -3.64
CA SER A 405 5.91 -0.82 -4.81
C SER A 405 4.99 -0.59 -6.01
N SER A 406 4.01 -1.50 -6.24
CA SER A 406 3.02 -1.32 -7.32
C SER A 406 2.06 -0.17 -7.04
N ALA A 407 1.62 -0.01 -5.78
CA ALA A 407 0.75 1.08 -5.34
C ALA A 407 1.45 2.43 -5.44
N TYR A 408 2.73 2.50 -5.05
CA TYR A 408 3.56 3.68 -5.20
C TYR A 408 3.61 4.17 -6.65
N LYS A 409 3.86 3.25 -7.61
CA LYS A 409 3.86 3.60 -9.04
C LYS A 409 2.49 4.03 -9.58
N LEU A 410 1.40 3.68 -8.89
CA LEU A 410 0.04 4.15 -9.18
C LEU A 410 -0.32 5.46 -8.47
N LYS A 411 0.61 6.05 -7.70
CA LYS A 411 0.39 7.23 -6.83
C LYS A 411 -0.64 7.00 -5.73
N ASP A 412 -0.84 5.74 -5.35
CA ASP A 412 -1.69 5.34 -4.23
C ASP A 412 -0.81 5.28 -2.98
N TRP A 413 -0.51 6.45 -2.41
CA TRP A 413 0.44 6.61 -1.32
C TRP A 413 0.01 5.88 -0.05
N GLN A 414 -1.28 5.90 0.25
CA GLN A 414 -1.85 5.22 1.41
C GLN A 414 -1.64 3.70 1.32
N THR A 415 -2.02 3.08 0.19
CA THR A 415 -1.81 1.65 -0.01
C THR A 415 -0.32 1.30 -0.05
N ALA A 416 0.53 2.19 -0.60
CA ALA A 416 1.98 2.00 -0.59
C ALA A 416 2.51 1.93 0.85
N ASN A 417 2.16 2.91 1.68
CA ASN A 417 2.58 2.99 3.09
C ASN A 417 2.12 1.77 3.90
N ASP A 418 0.85 1.35 3.77
CA ASP A 418 0.30 0.22 4.53
C ASP A 418 1.05 -1.09 4.25
N TYR A 419 1.29 -1.38 2.97
CA TYR A 419 1.92 -2.63 2.54
C TYR A 419 3.44 -2.61 2.72
N LEU A 420 4.12 -1.47 2.53
CA LEU A 420 5.54 -1.33 2.83
C LEU A 420 5.80 -1.40 4.35
N SER A 421 4.98 -0.75 5.18
CA SER A 421 5.06 -0.87 6.64
C SER A 421 4.88 -2.32 7.10
N SER A 422 3.95 -3.05 6.48
CA SER A 422 3.76 -4.48 6.74
C SER A 422 4.95 -5.35 6.30
N ALA A 423 5.69 -4.92 5.28
CA ALA A 423 6.86 -5.61 4.75
C ALA A 423 8.13 -5.38 5.60
N LEU A 424 8.17 -4.35 6.45
CA LEU A 424 9.29 -4.08 7.38
C LEU A 424 9.59 -5.22 8.35
N LEU A 425 8.59 -6.09 8.59
CA LEU A 425 8.71 -7.30 9.41
C LEU A 425 9.52 -8.43 8.74
N THR A 426 10.27 -8.13 7.68
CA THR A 426 11.19 -9.05 6.99
C THR A 426 12.45 -9.28 7.83
N GLU A 427 12.93 -10.53 7.89
CA GLU A 427 14.22 -10.84 8.53
C GLU A 427 15.40 -10.69 7.56
N ASN A 428 15.12 -10.57 6.25
CA ASN A 428 16.15 -10.38 5.23
C ASN A 428 16.64 -8.91 5.19
N PRO A 429 17.91 -8.63 5.55
CA PRO A 429 18.44 -7.26 5.63
C PRO A 429 18.42 -6.52 4.30
N LYS A 430 18.60 -7.26 3.18
CA LYS A 430 18.52 -6.65 1.85
C LYS A 430 17.10 -6.18 1.58
N LEU A 431 16.10 -7.03 1.80
CA LEU A 431 14.70 -6.63 1.61
C LEU A 431 14.32 -5.50 2.58
N GLN A 432 14.83 -5.53 3.81
CA GLN A 432 14.60 -4.50 4.81
C GLN A 432 15.13 -3.13 4.36
N GLU A 433 16.31 -3.09 3.75
CA GLU A 433 16.89 -1.89 3.13
C GLU A 433 15.97 -1.32 2.05
N GLN A 434 15.50 -2.16 1.11
CA GLN A 434 14.58 -1.74 0.04
C GLN A 434 13.24 -1.24 0.59
N VAL A 435 12.72 -1.88 1.64
CA VAL A 435 11.45 -1.51 2.26
C VAL A 435 11.58 -0.15 2.92
N HIS A 436 12.64 0.10 3.71
CA HIS A 436 12.89 1.41 4.31
C HIS A 436 13.02 2.49 3.25
N TYR A 437 13.77 2.24 2.18
CA TYR A 437 13.97 3.21 1.12
C TYR A 437 12.64 3.58 0.43
N ASN A 438 11.86 2.56 0.06
CA ASN A 438 10.57 2.77 -0.61
C ASN A 438 9.52 3.39 0.32
N LEU A 439 9.52 3.05 1.60
CA LEU A 439 8.60 3.63 2.57
C LEU A 439 8.92 5.09 2.83
N GLY A 440 10.20 5.47 2.92
CA GLY A 440 10.63 6.87 2.99
C GLY A 440 10.12 7.66 1.79
N ASN A 441 10.29 7.13 0.58
CA ASN A 441 9.76 7.75 -0.64
C ASN A 441 8.22 7.88 -0.61
N ALA A 442 7.50 6.85 -0.15
CA ALA A 442 6.04 6.85 -0.10
C ALA A 442 5.47 7.84 0.93
N LEU A 443 6.09 7.92 2.10
CA LEU A 443 5.73 8.88 3.15
C LEU A 443 6.02 10.31 2.72
N PHE A 444 7.17 10.56 2.11
CA PHE A 444 7.43 11.88 1.54
C PHE A 444 6.36 12.26 0.52
N MET A 445 6.02 11.36 -0.42
CA MET A 445 4.98 11.66 -1.41
C MET A 445 3.59 11.86 -0.78
N THR A 446 3.36 11.29 0.41
CA THR A 446 2.17 11.54 1.23
C THR A 446 2.18 12.98 1.76
N GLY A 447 3.29 13.43 2.34
CA GLY A 447 3.46 14.84 2.75
C GLY A 447 3.36 15.80 1.57
N TRP A 448 4.01 15.45 0.45
CA TRP A 448 3.95 16.20 -0.80
C TRP A 448 2.52 16.37 -1.34
N SER A 449 1.64 15.39 -1.12
CA SER A 449 0.27 15.46 -1.63
C SER A 449 -0.59 16.56 -0.97
N GLN A 450 -0.12 17.12 0.15
CA GLN A 450 -0.71 18.27 0.83
C GLN A 450 -0.40 19.60 0.14
N PHE A 451 0.61 19.66 -0.72
CA PHE A 451 0.96 20.86 -1.47
C PHE A 451 0.04 21.01 -2.68
N LYS A 452 -0.60 22.19 -2.81
CA LYS A 452 -1.42 22.57 -3.96
C LYS A 452 -0.80 23.76 -4.69
N PRO A 453 -0.84 23.77 -6.03
CA PRO A 453 -0.42 24.95 -6.78
C PRO A 453 -1.36 26.12 -6.48
N VAL A 454 -0.81 27.33 -6.33
CA VAL A 454 -1.61 28.55 -6.14
C VAL A 454 -2.36 28.88 -7.44
N GLU A 455 -3.70 28.87 -7.40
CA GLU A 455 -4.55 28.95 -8.61
C GLU A 455 -4.56 30.34 -9.30
N ASN A 456 -3.97 31.38 -8.71
CA ASN A 456 -4.03 32.74 -9.26
C ASN A 456 -2.77 33.59 -8.89
N PRO A 457 -1.67 33.50 -9.65
CA PRO A 457 -0.40 34.18 -9.31
C PRO A 457 -0.42 35.72 -9.49
N GLU A 458 -1.45 36.31 -10.10
CA GLU A 458 -1.46 37.75 -10.44
C GLU A 458 -1.84 38.71 -9.29
N GLN A 459 -2.25 38.22 -8.11
CA GLN A 459 -2.63 39.10 -6.97
C GLN A 459 -1.52 39.36 -5.95
N ASP A 460 -0.44 38.59 -5.96
CA ASP A 460 0.75 38.85 -5.15
C ASP A 460 1.93 39.08 -6.09
N ALA A 461 2.13 40.34 -6.47
CA ALA A 461 3.22 40.74 -7.34
C ALA A 461 4.59 40.54 -6.66
N THR A 462 5.19 39.36 -6.81
CA THR A 462 6.64 39.15 -6.96
C THR A 462 6.92 37.76 -7.56
N ASP A 463 7.45 37.76 -8.79
CA ASP A 463 8.02 36.63 -9.56
C ASP A 463 7.09 35.50 -10.01
N ASP A 464 7.29 35.08 -11.27
CA ASP A 464 6.75 33.88 -11.93
C ASP A 464 7.25 32.57 -11.27
N LYS A 465 7.11 32.45 -9.96
CA LYS A 465 7.49 31.27 -9.17
C LYS A 465 6.28 30.37 -9.02
N GLU A 466 6.42 29.08 -9.31
CA GLU A 466 5.44 28.07 -8.91
C GLU A 466 5.35 28.06 -7.37
N SER A 467 4.44 28.85 -6.83
CA SER A 467 4.15 28.89 -5.40
C SER A 467 3.17 27.77 -5.07
N TYR A 468 3.46 27.03 -4.00
CA TYR A 468 2.61 25.98 -3.46
C TYR A 468 2.06 26.44 -2.11
N HIS A 469 0.81 26.11 -1.82
CA HIS A 469 0.21 26.24 -0.49
C HIS A 469 -0.02 24.84 0.10
N VAL A 470 0.26 24.67 1.39
CA VAL A 470 0.09 23.41 2.11
C VAL A 470 -1.29 23.38 2.76
N GLU A 471 -2.14 22.43 2.37
CA GLU A 471 -3.50 22.27 2.94
C GLU A 471 -3.46 21.84 4.42
N ASP A 472 -2.56 20.94 4.77
CA ASP A 472 -2.36 20.42 6.13
C ASP A 472 -0.86 20.41 6.46
N LEU A 473 -0.41 21.50 7.08
CA LEU A 473 1.00 21.72 7.40
C LEU A 473 1.54 20.71 8.41
N ASP A 474 0.75 20.36 9.43
CA ASP A 474 1.16 19.39 10.46
C ASP A 474 1.27 17.97 9.87
N ALA A 475 0.34 17.58 9.00
CA ALA A 475 0.42 16.30 8.29
C ALA A 475 1.62 16.26 7.32
N ALA A 476 1.92 17.36 6.64
CA ALA A 476 3.07 17.46 5.76
C ALA A 476 4.39 17.34 6.53
N ILE A 477 4.53 18.05 7.67
CA ILE A 477 5.70 17.96 8.55
C ILE A 477 5.87 16.53 9.06
N THR A 478 4.82 15.93 9.61
CA THR A 478 4.88 14.58 10.17
C THR A 478 5.32 13.56 9.13
N ALA A 479 4.74 13.61 7.92
CA ALA A 479 5.06 12.68 6.85
C ALA A 479 6.51 12.84 6.33
N VAL A 480 7.03 14.08 6.31
CA VAL A 480 8.42 14.35 5.93
C VAL A 480 9.39 13.89 7.04
N GLU A 481 9.06 14.09 8.32
CA GLU A 481 9.84 13.56 9.45
C GLU A 481 9.91 12.03 9.41
N ASP A 482 8.79 11.34 9.23
CA ASP A 482 8.77 9.88 9.10
C ASP A 482 9.58 9.40 7.88
N SER A 483 9.58 10.17 6.78
CA SER A 483 10.39 9.85 5.60
C SER A 483 11.89 9.91 5.88
N ILE A 484 12.33 10.91 6.65
CA ILE A 484 13.72 11.11 7.07
C ILE A 484 14.19 9.93 7.91
N ASP A 485 13.40 9.49 8.88
CA ASP A 485 13.72 8.34 9.73
C ASP A 485 13.95 7.08 8.90
N HIS A 486 13.17 6.87 7.85
CA HIS A 486 13.33 5.74 6.96
C HIS A 486 14.53 5.85 6.02
N PHE A 487 14.86 7.04 5.50
CA PHE A 487 16.10 7.22 4.74
C PHE A 487 17.35 7.02 5.61
N GLN A 488 17.32 7.48 6.87
CA GLN A 488 18.37 7.21 7.84
C GLN A 488 18.50 5.70 8.13
N ALA A 489 17.37 4.99 8.27
CA ALA A 489 17.36 3.54 8.44
C ALA A 489 17.94 2.81 7.22
N THR A 490 17.64 3.26 5.99
CA THR A 490 18.27 2.73 4.77
C THR A 490 19.79 2.90 4.81
N LEU A 491 20.28 4.09 5.16
CA LEU A 491 21.73 4.35 5.25
C LEU A 491 22.41 3.58 6.39
N ALA A 492 21.69 3.30 7.48
CA ALA A 492 22.18 2.43 8.54
C ALA A 492 22.37 0.98 8.09
N LEU A 493 21.55 0.51 7.14
CA LEU A 493 21.67 -0.83 6.52
C LEU A 493 22.71 -0.85 5.38
N ASN A 494 22.77 0.21 4.58
CA ASN A 494 23.71 0.38 3.48
C ASN A 494 24.21 1.83 3.39
N LEU A 495 25.40 2.07 3.93
CA LEU A 495 26.06 3.38 3.94
C LEU A 495 26.33 3.96 2.54
N ASN A 496 26.37 3.11 1.50
CA ASN A 496 26.67 3.52 0.12
C ASN A 496 25.41 3.69 -0.74
N HIS A 497 24.21 3.74 -0.14
CA HIS A 497 22.96 3.92 -0.88
C HIS A 497 22.81 5.39 -1.34
N ALA A 498 23.45 5.74 -2.47
CA ALA A 498 23.52 7.11 -3.00
C ALA A 498 22.16 7.83 -3.04
N ASN A 499 21.13 7.19 -3.61
CA ASN A 499 19.82 7.81 -3.72
C ASN A 499 19.18 8.09 -2.36
N ALA A 500 19.42 7.26 -1.35
CA ALA A 500 18.85 7.48 -0.01
C ALA A 500 19.51 8.67 0.68
N ALA A 501 20.81 8.89 0.45
CA ALA A 501 21.52 10.07 0.93
C ALA A 501 21.00 11.35 0.28
N THR A 502 20.82 11.35 -1.05
CA THR A 502 20.25 12.49 -1.77
C THR A 502 18.81 12.78 -1.33
N ASN A 503 18.02 11.72 -1.15
CA ASN A 503 16.64 11.81 -0.70
C ASN A 503 16.53 12.36 0.73
N LEU A 504 17.42 11.93 1.62
CA LEU A 504 17.52 12.44 2.97
C LEU A 504 17.83 13.94 2.99
N GLU A 505 18.79 14.39 2.18
CA GLU A 505 19.15 15.81 2.10
C GLU A 505 17.97 16.66 1.61
N ALA A 506 17.28 16.21 0.57
CA ALA A 506 16.09 16.89 0.04
C ALA A 506 14.95 16.96 1.08
N ALA A 507 14.69 15.86 1.78
CA ALA A 507 13.66 15.81 2.82
C ALA A 507 13.99 16.72 4.01
N GLN A 508 15.26 16.80 4.42
CA GLN A 508 15.71 17.70 5.49
C GLN A 508 15.53 19.17 5.13
N LYS A 509 15.91 19.58 3.91
CA LYS A 509 15.70 20.96 3.43
C LYS A 509 14.22 21.33 3.43
N LEU A 510 13.36 20.43 2.94
CA LEU A 510 11.92 20.66 2.97
C LEU A 510 11.37 20.77 4.40
N LEU A 511 11.83 19.92 5.31
CA LEU A 511 11.40 19.96 6.71
C LEU A 511 11.75 21.30 7.37
N ASP A 512 12.96 21.81 7.14
CA ASP A 512 13.39 23.09 7.67
C ASP A 512 12.50 24.24 7.15
N GLU A 513 12.16 24.22 5.86
CA GLU A 513 11.23 25.19 5.26
C GLU A 513 9.82 25.10 5.87
N LEU A 514 9.27 23.89 6.00
CA LEU A 514 7.95 23.67 6.60
C LEU A 514 7.89 24.14 8.06
N LYS A 515 8.96 23.91 8.85
CA LYS A 515 9.05 24.38 10.23
C LYS A 515 9.14 25.90 10.32
N ASN A 516 9.85 26.53 9.40
CA ASN A 516 9.89 27.99 9.32
C ASN A 516 8.50 28.57 9.01
N GLN A 517 7.75 27.95 8.09
CA GLN A 517 6.37 28.34 7.79
C GLN A 517 5.45 28.17 9.02
N GLN A 518 5.56 27.04 9.73
CA GLN A 518 4.78 26.78 10.94
C GLN A 518 5.04 27.83 12.03
N GLN A 519 6.31 28.23 12.22
CA GLN A 519 6.65 29.28 13.16
C GLN A 519 6.06 30.65 12.76
N GLN A 520 6.11 31.00 11.47
CA GLN A 520 5.52 32.25 10.98
C GLN A 520 4.00 32.29 11.16
N GLU A 521 3.29 31.16 10.97
CA GLU A 521 1.85 31.07 11.22
C GLU A 521 1.52 31.24 12.71
N GLN A 522 2.30 30.63 13.59
CA GLN A 522 2.13 30.79 15.05
C GLN A 522 2.37 32.24 15.50
N GLU A 523 3.38 32.91 14.94
CA GLU A 523 3.64 34.33 15.23
C GLU A 523 2.50 35.23 14.72
N LYS A 524 1.97 34.98 13.52
CA LYS A 524 0.79 35.70 12.99
C LYS A 524 -0.46 35.49 13.85
N GLN A 525 -0.71 34.26 14.31
CA GLN A 525 -1.84 33.95 15.20
C GLN A 525 -1.68 34.66 16.55
N GLN A 526 -0.49 34.67 17.15
CA GLN A 526 -0.22 35.41 18.40
C GLN A 526 -0.42 36.93 18.23
N GLN A 527 0.01 37.50 17.10
CA GLN A 527 -0.21 38.92 16.81
C GLN A 527 -1.70 39.26 16.67
N GLN A 528 -2.49 38.42 15.98
CA GLN A 528 -3.93 38.60 15.87
C GLN A 528 -4.65 38.46 17.22
N GLN A 529 -4.21 37.52 18.06
CA GLN A 529 -4.76 37.33 19.40
C GLN A 529 -4.47 38.52 20.32
N ASN A 530 -3.25 39.08 20.23
CA ASN A 530 -2.86 40.30 20.96
C ASN A 530 -3.64 41.53 20.50
N GLN A 531 -3.95 41.66 19.19
CA GLN A 531 -4.77 42.74 18.66
C GLN A 531 -6.25 42.61 19.08
N GLN A 532 -6.79 41.39 19.15
CA GLN A 532 -8.15 41.16 19.65
C GLN A 532 -8.27 41.46 21.15
N GLN A 533 -7.26 41.14 21.95
CA GLN A 533 -7.23 41.48 23.39
C GLN A 533 -7.07 42.99 23.64
N GLN A 534 -6.38 43.73 22.77
CA GLN A 534 -6.30 45.20 22.84
C GLN A 534 -7.61 45.89 22.39
N GLY A 535 -8.42 45.24 21.54
CA GLY A 535 -9.74 45.75 21.12
C GLY A 535 -10.85 45.68 22.18
N GLU A 536 -10.71 44.84 23.21
CA GLU A 536 -11.69 44.70 24.31
C GLU A 536 -11.39 45.61 25.53
N GLN A 537 -10.27 46.33 25.56
CA GLN A 537 -9.91 47.20 26.69
C GLN A 537 -10.30 48.68 26.52
N ASP A 538 -10.98 49.06 25.44
CA ASP A 538 -11.39 50.46 25.24
C ASP A 538 -12.90 50.62 24.94
N PRO A 539 -13.71 50.85 25.98
CA PRO A 539 -14.87 51.71 25.80
C PRO A 539 -14.94 52.73 26.95
N LYS A 540 -14.10 53.77 26.93
CA LYS A 540 -14.38 55.07 27.57
C LYS A 540 -13.31 56.09 27.20
N GLU A 541 -13.52 56.78 26.08
CA GLU A 541 -13.40 58.24 25.96
C GLU A 541 -13.51 58.61 24.48
N LYS A 542 -14.70 59.09 24.09
CA LYS A 542 -14.93 60.07 23.02
C LYS A 542 -16.43 60.40 22.95
N GLU A 543 -16.95 60.97 24.03
CA GLU A 543 -18.10 61.87 23.95
C GLU A 543 -17.61 63.27 24.32
N GLY A 544 -17.25 64.03 23.29
CA GLY A 544 -16.80 65.40 23.39
C GLY A 544 -16.49 65.90 21.98
N GLU A 545 -17.25 66.91 21.55
CA GLU A 545 -17.11 67.63 20.27
C GLU A 545 -17.78 66.99 19.04
N LYS A 546 -19.12 67.10 19.02
CA LYS A 546 -19.81 67.56 17.81
C LYS A 546 -19.87 69.08 17.87
N GLU A 547 -19.33 69.75 16.86
CA GLU A 547 -19.92 70.90 16.14
C GLU A 547 -18.85 71.62 15.32
N GLN A 548 -18.76 71.29 14.03
CA GLN A 548 -18.79 72.27 12.93
C GLN A 548 -18.56 71.53 11.61
N SER A 549 -19.66 71.33 10.88
CA SER A 549 -19.66 71.17 9.44
C SER A 549 -20.27 72.44 8.88
N ASP A 550 -19.56 73.16 8.02
CA ASP A 550 -20.21 74.05 7.07
C ASP A 550 -19.73 73.76 5.64
N GLN A 551 -20.66 73.98 4.72
CA GLN A 551 -20.78 73.46 3.36
C GLN A 551 -19.72 74.02 2.39
N GLY A 552 -19.31 73.26 1.36
CA GLY A 552 -19.81 73.40 -0.04
C GLY A 552 -19.06 74.55 -0.76
N GLU A 553 -18.43 74.42 -1.93
CA GLU A 553 -18.91 73.98 -3.24
C GLU A 553 -17.71 73.80 -4.20
N LYS A 554 -17.91 72.94 -5.22
CA LYS A 554 -17.12 72.78 -6.47
C LYS A 554 -17.37 74.00 -7.42
N PRO A 555 -16.91 73.97 -8.69
CA PRO A 555 -15.61 73.65 -9.31
C PRO A 555 -15.16 74.85 -10.19
N ASP A 556 -14.03 74.75 -10.90
CA ASP A 556 -14.04 75.14 -12.33
C ASP A 556 -12.83 74.64 -13.10
N ASP A 557 -13.16 74.12 -14.28
CA ASP A 557 -12.29 73.67 -15.35
C ASP A 557 -11.73 74.86 -16.16
N GLN A 558 -10.61 74.56 -16.84
CA GLN A 558 -10.35 74.97 -18.24
C GLN A 558 -9.61 76.29 -18.54
N PRO A 559 -9.04 76.45 -19.77
CA PRO A 559 -7.59 76.41 -19.96
C PRO A 559 -7.07 77.61 -20.79
N GLY A 560 -5.79 77.58 -21.16
CA GLY A 560 -5.33 78.22 -22.41
C GLY A 560 -4.06 79.06 -22.31
N ASP A 561 -2.97 78.44 -22.76
CA ASP A 561 -2.01 78.93 -23.77
C ASP A 561 -1.22 80.25 -23.56
N GLY A 562 0.09 80.19 -23.83
CA GLY A 562 0.87 81.37 -24.25
C GLY A 562 2.18 81.72 -23.52
N ASN A 563 3.25 81.01 -23.93
CA ASN A 563 4.54 81.56 -24.42
C ASN A 563 5.69 82.05 -23.50
N GLN A 564 6.91 81.69 -23.95
CA GLN A 564 8.26 82.29 -23.72
C GLN A 564 8.90 82.07 -22.32
N GLU A 565 10.17 81.70 -22.11
CA GLU A 565 11.44 81.79 -22.86
C GLU A 565 12.51 80.79 -22.29
N LYS A 566 13.57 80.54 -23.05
CA LYS A 566 14.82 79.72 -22.85
C LYS A 566 15.75 80.20 -21.68
N PRO A 567 17.00 79.68 -21.46
CA PRO A 567 17.63 78.34 -21.53
C PRO A 567 18.69 78.05 -20.39
N ASP A 568 19.50 76.96 -20.53
CA ASP A 568 20.89 76.74 -20.03
C ASP A 568 21.11 76.53 -18.50
N ASP A 569 22.19 75.95 -17.93
CA ASP A 569 23.32 75.04 -18.26
C ASP A 569 24.17 74.96 -16.95
N LYS A 570 25.01 73.92 -16.81
CA LYS A 570 26.15 73.73 -15.85
C LYS A 570 25.81 73.48 -14.38
N GLY A 571 26.49 72.61 -13.63
CA GLY A 571 27.77 71.92 -13.80
C GLY A 571 28.46 71.87 -12.41
N ASN A 572 29.15 70.78 -12.06
CA ASN A 572 30.60 70.77 -11.79
C ASN A 572 31.07 69.42 -11.22
N GLU A 573 32.30 69.07 -11.58
CA GLU A 573 33.03 67.81 -11.43
C GLU A 573 34.02 67.80 -10.26
N GLY A 574 34.69 66.64 -10.08
CA GLY A 574 36.07 66.46 -9.56
C GLY A 574 36.20 65.21 -8.69
N GLU A 575 37.18 64.29 -8.79
CA GLU A 575 38.45 64.06 -9.54
C GLU A 575 38.81 62.55 -9.33
N GLN A 576 39.14 61.74 -10.35
CA GLN A 576 40.46 61.36 -10.94
C GLN A 576 41.38 60.33 -10.22
N GLY A 577 41.96 59.43 -11.05
CA GLY A 577 43.15 58.59 -10.83
C GLY A 577 43.01 57.15 -11.39
N GLU A 578 43.21 56.88 -12.70
CA GLU A 578 44.44 56.35 -13.37
C GLU A 578 44.86 54.91 -12.97
N ASN A 579 45.34 53.97 -13.79
CA ASN A 579 45.73 53.86 -15.21
C ASN A 579 45.95 52.35 -15.54
N GLY A 580 45.96 51.97 -16.83
CA GLY A 580 46.88 50.93 -17.34
C GLY A 580 46.31 49.76 -18.13
N GLU A 581 46.28 49.88 -19.45
CA GLU A 581 46.18 48.81 -20.44
C GLU A 581 47.46 47.94 -20.51
N GLN A 582 47.33 46.67 -20.92
CA GLN A 582 48.16 46.08 -22.01
C GLN A 582 47.62 44.72 -22.48
N GLN A 583 47.42 44.61 -23.79
CA GLN A 583 47.27 43.38 -24.57
C GLN A 583 48.65 42.82 -24.94
N GLU A 584 48.77 41.49 -25.01
CA GLU A 584 49.48 40.80 -26.10
C GLU A 584 49.06 39.31 -26.08
N GLY A 585 48.87 38.72 -27.26
CA GLY A 585 48.66 37.29 -27.44
C GLY A 585 49.80 36.68 -28.25
N ASP A 586 49.94 35.35 -28.21
CA ASP A 586 50.39 34.58 -29.37
C ASP A 586 50.08 33.08 -29.21
N GLN A 587 49.97 32.39 -30.35
CA GLN A 587 49.63 30.99 -30.53
C GLN A 587 50.88 30.09 -30.63
N GLY A 588 50.70 28.82 -30.28
CA GLY A 588 51.29 27.70 -31.03
C GLY A 588 52.37 26.88 -30.30
N GLU A 589 52.08 25.59 -30.07
CA GLU A 589 52.89 24.49 -30.61
C GLU A 589 52.18 23.12 -30.42
N GLN A 590 52.22 22.33 -31.49
CA GLN A 590 51.84 20.90 -31.59
C GLN A 590 53.07 20.01 -31.38
N SER A 591 52.86 18.78 -30.87
CA SER A 591 53.40 17.48 -31.36
C SER A 591 53.28 16.43 -30.24
N ASP A 592 52.45 15.41 -30.42
CA ASP A 592 52.77 14.05 -30.89
C ASP A 592 53.60 13.22 -29.89
N ASP A 593 53.02 12.13 -29.36
CA ASP A 593 53.69 10.84 -29.45
C ASP A 593 52.74 9.63 -29.33
N LYS A 594 53.17 8.53 -29.97
CA LYS A 594 52.42 7.33 -30.35
C LYS A 594 52.53 6.16 -29.35
N ASP A 595 51.54 5.27 -29.47
CA ASP A 595 51.45 3.81 -29.18
C ASP A 595 52.77 3.01 -29.11
N PRO A 596 52.84 1.83 -28.42
CA PRO A 596 52.27 0.60 -29.02
C PRO A 596 51.79 -0.53 -28.07
N ASN A 597 50.70 -1.20 -28.49
CA ASN A 597 50.57 -2.63 -28.82
C ASN A 597 51.07 -3.72 -27.84
N GLU A 598 50.17 -4.63 -27.42
CA GLU A 598 50.47 -6.08 -27.38
C GLU A 598 49.20 -6.94 -27.57
N GLN A 599 49.30 -7.88 -28.51
CA GLN A 599 48.32 -8.92 -28.85
C GLN A 599 48.64 -10.21 -28.09
N GLY A 600 47.63 -11.01 -27.77
CA GLY A 600 47.81 -12.39 -27.32
C GLY A 600 46.51 -13.16 -27.12
N GLU A 601 46.17 -13.99 -28.12
CA GLU A 601 45.09 -14.98 -28.09
C GLU A 601 45.38 -16.15 -27.11
N GLY A 602 44.36 -16.75 -26.50
CA GLY A 602 44.50 -18.11 -25.94
C GLY A 602 43.57 -18.54 -24.80
N GLU A 603 42.44 -19.14 -25.19
CA GLU A 603 41.81 -20.33 -24.59
C GLU A 603 40.99 -20.32 -23.27
N GLN A 604 39.83 -20.96 -23.43
CA GLN A 604 39.07 -21.81 -22.52
C GLN A 604 38.18 -21.14 -21.46
N GLY A 605 36.89 -21.41 -21.63
CA GLY A 605 35.81 -20.76 -20.91
C GLY A 605 35.41 -21.49 -19.64
N ASP A 606 34.91 -20.69 -18.72
CA ASP A 606 34.00 -21.11 -17.69
C ASP A 606 32.85 -20.10 -17.60
N ARG A 607 31.63 -20.63 -17.51
CA ARG A 607 30.41 -19.85 -17.39
C ARG A 607 30.39 -19.15 -16.04
N GLU A 608 30.75 -17.87 -16.03
CA GLU A 608 30.43 -16.98 -14.92
C GLU A 608 29.15 -16.19 -15.19
N SER A 609 28.36 -16.13 -14.12
CA SER A 609 27.08 -15.45 -13.96
C SER A 609 27.09 -14.02 -14.47
N GLN A 610 26.28 -13.76 -15.50
CA GLN A 610 25.91 -12.41 -15.91
C GLN A 610 25.19 -11.71 -14.75
N GLN A 611 25.84 -10.70 -14.17
CA GLN A 611 25.13 -9.60 -13.50
C GLN A 611 24.26 -8.88 -14.54
N PRO A 612 23.00 -8.53 -14.23
CA PRO A 612 22.24 -7.63 -15.09
C PRO A 612 22.81 -6.20 -14.97
N PRO A 613 22.61 -5.35 -16.00
CA PRO A 613 23.24 -4.04 -16.08
C PRO A 613 22.76 -3.14 -14.95
N SER A 614 23.69 -2.44 -14.32
CA SER A 614 23.40 -1.26 -13.50
C SER A 614 22.60 -0.28 -14.34
N GLY A 615 21.44 0.16 -13.84
CA GLY A 615 20.71 1.28 -14.43
C GLY A 615 21.64 2.49 -14.54
N GLU A 616 21.51 3.23 -15.65
CA GLU A 616 22.21 4.50 -15.84
C GLU A 616 21.92 5.40 -14.62
N GLN A 617 22.97 5.74 -13.87
CA GLN A 617 22.88 6.80 -12.87
C GLN A 617 22.64 8.13 -13.60
N PRO A 618 21.70 8.97 -13.15
CA PRO A 618 21.58 10.33 -13.69
C PRO A 618 22.89 11.10 -13.46
N ASP A 619 23.26 11.95 -14.41
CA ASP A 619 24.44 12.81 -14.33
C ASP A 619 24.28 13.76 -13.12
N PRO A 620 25.30 13.94 -12.25
CA PRO A 620 25.21 14.85 -11.11
C PRO A 620 24.74 16.28 -11.45
N LYS A 621 24.91 16.71 -12.71
CA LYS A 621 24.40 18.01 -13.21
C LYS A 621 22.89 18.07 -13.39
N ASP A 622 22.20 16.94 -13.54
CA ASP A 622 20.75 16.88 -13.70
C ASP A 622 19.99 17.03 -12.35
N MET A 623 20.72 16.95 -11.22
CA MET A 623 20.18 16.97 -9.86
C MET A 623 20.38 18.30 -9.10
N GLU A 624 20.89 19.33 -9.76
CA GLU A 624 20.92 20.69 -9.21
C GLU A 624 19.52 21.33 -9.28
N ARG A 625 19.20 22.19 -8.29
CA ARG A 625 17.96 22.95 -8.26
C ARG A 625 17.89 23.83 -9.49
N GLN A 626 16.80 23.74 -10.25
CA GLN A 626 16.64 24.53 -11.47
C GLN A 626 16.40 26.01 -11.12
N GLU A 627 16.88 26.92 -11.96
CA GLU A 627 16.70 28.36 -11.76
C GLU A 627 15.19 28.68 -11.73
N GLY A 628 14.71 29.17 -10.58
CA GLY A 628 13.29 29.48 -10.34
C GLY A 628 12.45 28.36 -9.72
N GLU A 629 12.98 27.15 -9.55
CA GLU A 629 12.27 26.02 -8.89
C GLU A 629 12.14 26.26 -7.39
N SER A 630 10.99 26.00 -6.76
CA SER A 630 10.83 26.11 -5.30
C SER A 630 11.59 25.01 -4.55
N GLU A 631 11.90 25.18 -3.25
CA GLU A 631 12.60 24.13 -2.46
C GLU A 631 11.75 22.86 -2.37
N GLU A 632 10.44 23.07 -2.26
CA GLU A 632 9.42 22.03 -2.28
C GLU A 632 9.47 21.25 -3.60
N ALA A 633 9.39 21.97 -4.74
CA ALA A 633 9.39 21.35 -6.06
C ALA A 633 10.70 20.61 -6.34
N TYR A 634 11.83 21.17 -5.89
CA TYR A 634 13.14 20.52 -5.96
C TYR A 634 13.16 19.21 -5.18
N ALA A 635 12.73 19.22 -3.91
CA ALA A 635 12.71 18.02 -3.08
C ALA A 635 11.80 16.94 -3.68
N ALA A 636 10.63 17.33 -4.18
CA ALA A 636 9.71 16.41 -4.85
C ALA A 636 10.28 15.83 -6.15
N ARG A 637 10.98 16.65 -6.95
CA ARG A 637 11.64 16.19 -8.19
C ARG A 637 12.76 15.21 -7.88
N VAL A 638 13.66 15.53 -6.96
CA VAL A 638 14.74 14.65 -6.52
C VAL A 638 14.19 13.31 -6.06
N LEU A 639 13.16 13.30 -5.20
CA LEU A 639 12.57 12.07 -4.71
C LEU A 639 11.83 11.29 -5.78
N LYS A 640 11.17 11.96 -6.71
CA LYS A 640 10.48 11.33 -7.83
C LYS A 640 11.47 10.75 -8.83
N ASP A 641 12.57 11.40 -9.10
CA ASP A 641 13.60 10.91 -10.02
C ASP A 641 14.37 9.74 -9.37
N ASN A 642 14.58 9.82 -8.05
CA ASN A 642 15.11 8.72 -7.25
C ASN A 642 14.04 7.68 -6.87
N SER A 643 12.79 7.84 -7.31
CA SER A 643 11.68 6.95 -6.95
C SER A 643 11.71 5.61 -7.70
N ASP A 644 12.87 5.00 -7.81
CA ASP A 644 13.00 3.63 -8.24
C ASP A 644 12.65 2.73 -7.08
N ALA A 645 11.37 2.35 -7.03
CA ALA A 645 10.90 1.20 -6.26
C ALA A 645 11.66 -0.03 -6.76
N GLU A 646 12.84 -0.27 -6.17
CA GLU A 646 14.01 -0.90 -6.77
C GLU A 646 13.66 -1.85 -7.91
N THR A 647 13.81 -1.33 -9.13
CA THR A 647 13.61 -1.84 -10.51
C THR A 647 12.78 -3.09 -10.83
N ARG A 648 12.59 -4.07 -9.93
CA ARG A 648 11.74 -5.26 -10.09
C ARG A 648 11.14 -5.70 -8.74
N PRO A 649 9.93 -6.25 -8.73
CA PRO A 649 9.44 -7.02 -7.58
C PRO A 649 10.48 -8.08 -7.22
N VAL A 650 10.60 -8.38 -5.93
CA VAL A 650 11.60 -9.30 -5.38
C VAL A 650 11.53 -10.62 -6.15
N GLN A 651 12.48 -10.82 -7.07
CA GLN A 651 12.49 -12.02 -7.90
C GLN A 651 12.68 -13.23 -6.99
N ARG A 652 11.73 -14.16 -7.06
CA ARG A 652 11.82 -15.43 -6.35
C ARG A 652 12.98 -16.24 -6.93
N ARG A 653 14.21 -16.02 -6.44
CA ARG A 653 15.23 -17.06 -6.52
C ARG A 653 14.61 -18.24 -5.80
N LEU A 654 14.43 -19.37 -6.49
CA LEU A 654 13.98 -20.63 -5.90
C LEU A 654 15.00 -21.07 -4.84
N LEU A 655 14.98 -20.41 -3.69
CA LEU A 655 15.55 -20.90 -2.46
C LEU A 655 14.69 -22.11 -2.13
N ARG A 656 15.19 -23.28 -2.51
CA ARG A 656 14.79 -24.53 -1.87
C ARG A 656 15.09 -24.35 -0.38
N LEU A 657 14.14 -23.80 0.36
CA LEU A 657 14.19 -23.74 1.80
C LEU A 657 14.17 -25.19 2.27
N ARG A 658 15.34 -25.66 2.72
CA ARG A 658 15.44 -26.83 3.58
C ARG A 658 14.53 -26.55 4.77
N ARG A 659 13.46 -27.34 4.92
CA ARG A 659 12.70 -27.36 6.17
C ARG A 659 13.69 -27.55 7.32
N PRO A 660 13.62 -26.74 8.39
CA PRO A 660 14.40 -27.02 9.59
C PRO A 660 14.04 -28.42 10.11
N ALA A 661 15.04 -29.17 10.56
CA ALA A 661 14.88 -30.56 10.97
C ALA A 661 14.19 -30.72 12.33
N LYS A 662 13.93 -29.62 13.04
CA LYS A 662 13.17 -29.61 14.29
C LYS A 662 12.40 -28.30 14.39
N ASP A 663 11.11 -28.46 14.60
CA ASP A 663 10.18 -27.47 15.09
C ASP A 663 10.07 -27.72 16.61
N TRP A 664 10.47 -26.73 17.39
CA TRP A 664 9.99 -26.53 18.75
C TRP A 664 9.73 -25.04 18.92
#